data_AF-A0A7K8T296-F1
#
_entry.id   AF-A0A7K8T296-F1
#
_cell.length_a   1.000
_cell.length_b   1.000
_cell.length_c   1.000
_cell.angle_alpha   90.00
_cell.angle_beta   90.00
_cell.angle_gamma   90.00
#
_symmetry.space_group_name_H-M   'P 1'
#
loop_
_entity.id
_entity.type
_entity.pdbx_description
1 polymer ?
#
loop_
_entity_poly.entity_id
_entity_poly.type
_entity_poly.pdbx_seq_one_letter_code
_entity_poly.pdbx_strand_id
1 'polypeptide(L)'
;RCLKCADAPCQKSCPTNLDIKSFITSIANKNYYGAAKMILSDNPLGLTCGMVCPTSDLCVGGCNLYATEEGPINIGGLQQFATEVFKAMNIPQIRNPSLPPLEDMPEAYHVKIALLGAGPASLSCASFLARLGYSNITIFEKQEYVGGLSMSEIPQFRLPYDVVNFEAELMKDLGVKIIFSKGLAMDGMTLRTLKEDGYEAIFIGIGLPEPNRDSIFQGLRMDQGFYTSKDFLPLVAMASKPGMCACHSPLPSIHGTVIVLGAGDTAFDCATSALRCGARRVFVVFRKGFTNIRAVPEEMEHAKEEKCEFLPFLSPRKVVLRGGQIVAMEFVRTEQGNDGSWKEDEDQIVRLKADVVISAFGSILSDNKVREAMAPIKFNRWGLPEVDPETMQTSEPWVFAGGDVGGLANTTVESVNDGKQASWYMHRYIQSLHGVAVSTVPELPLFYTPIDLVDISVEMAGLKFPNPFGLASATPTTSSSMIRRAFEAGWGFAVTKTFSLDKDIVTNVSPRIVRGITSGPMYGPGQGSFLNIELISEKTAAYWCKSIAELKADFPNHILIASIMCSYSREDWTELAKMAEVAGADALELNLSCPHGMGERGMGLACGQDPELVRNICRWVRQAVQIPFFAKLTPNVTDIVNIAMAAQEGGADGVTATNTVSGLMGLKADSTPWPAVGGRLRTTYGGMSGNAIRPIALRAVSAIARALPGFPILATGGIDSAESGLQFLHSGASVLQVCSAIQNQDFTVIDDYCTGLQALLYLRSIEQLEDWNGQSPATMRHQKGKPVPRIADLMGKKLPSFGPYLEQRRKIIAENKIKLKEQSMVTVLPEKKHFIPKKPIPAIKDVIGKALQYIGTYGELCNTEQVVALIDEEMCINCGKCYMTCNDSGYQAIQFDPQTHLPTVTDSCTGCTLCLSVCPVIDCIRMVSRTTPYEPKRGLPLAVNPVC
;
A
#
# COMPACT_ATOMS: atom_id res chain seq x y z
N ARG A 1 -2.83 -6.40 -11.27
CA ARG A 1 -4.27 -6.73 -11.31
C ARG A 1 -5.15 -5.49 -11.16
N CYS A 2 -5.09 -4.74 -10.05
CA CYS A 2 -5.88 -3.50 -9.89
C CYS A 2 -5.69 -2.57 -11.10
N LEU A 3 -6.82 -2.10 -11.65
CA LEU A 3 -6.89 -1.23 -12.83
C LEU A 3 -6.51 0.23 -12.55
N LYS A 4 -6.45 0.63 -11.27
CA LYS A 4 -6.10 2.00 -10.84
C LYS A 4 -7.00 3.05 -11.51
N CYS A 5 -8.30 2.80 -11.42
CA CYS A 5 -9.36 3.54 -12.11
C CYS A 5 -9.32 5.03 -11.77
N ALA A 6 -9.55 5.88 -12.78
CA ALA A 6 -9.91 7.27 -12.53
C ALA A 6 -11.28 7.35 -11.85
N ASP A 7 -11.49 8.37 -11.01
CA ASP A 7 -12.74 8.60 -10.27
C ASP A 7 -13.28 7.32 -9.60
N ALA A 8 -12.38 6.62 -8.91
CA ALA A 8 -12.56 5.21 -8.59
C ALA A 8 -13.84 4.97 -7.75
N PRO A 9 -14.77 4.11 -8.22
CA PRO A 9 -16.01 3.84 -7.48
C PRO A 9 -15.73 3.20 -6.11
N CYS A 10 -14.65 2.42 -5.98
CA CYS A 10 -14.23 1.86 -4.70
C CYS A 10 -13.87 2.92 -3.66
N GLN A 11 -13.33 4.08 -4.09
CA GLN A 11 -13.05 5.22 -3.20
C GLN A 11 -14.34 5.89 -2.76
N LYS A 12 -15.27 6.11 -3.71
CA LYS A 12 -16.60 6.68 -3.42
C LYS A 12 -17.42 5.81 -2.45
N SER A 13 -17.23 4.49 -2.50
CA SER A 13 -17.85 3.52 -1.59
C SER A 13 -17.07 3.32 -0.28
N CYS A 14 -15.96 4.04 -0.07
CA CYS A 14 -15.20 4.01 1.18
C CYS A 14 -15.66 5.16 2.08
N PRO A 15 -16.14 4.91 3.31
CA PRO A 15 -16.64 5.98 4.19
C PRO A 15 -15.62 7.07 4.52
N THR A 16 -14.33 6.73 4.60
CA THR A 16 -13.23 7.70 4.84
C THR A 16 -12.67 8.31 3.55
N ASN A 17 -13.22 7.92 2.39
CA ASN A 17 -12.82 8.37 1.06
C ASN A 17 -11.33 8.12 0.71
N LEU A 18 -10.75 7.03 1.23
CA LEU A 18 -9.37 6.62 0.95
C LEU A 18 -9.06 6.63 -0.57
N ASP A 19 -7.95 7.24 -0.97
CA ASP A 19 -7.46 7.14 -2.36
C ASP A 19 -6.87 5.74 -2.64
N ILE A 20 -7.78 4.80 -2.95
CA ILE A 20 -7.49 3.40 -3.26
C ILE A 20 -6.66 3.25 -4.53
N LYS A 21 -6.83 4.16 -5.51
CA LYS A 21 -6.02 4.16 -6.73
C LYS A 21 -4.55 4.39 -6.35
N SER A 22 -4.28 5.43 -5.57
CA SER A 22 -2.91 5.87 -5.29
C SER A 22 -2.18 4.92 -4.34
N PHE A 23 -2.82 4.46 -3.25
CA PHE A 23 -2.12 3.52 -2.34
C PHE A 23 -1.85 2.16 -3.00
N ILE A 24 -2.77 1.63 -3.82
CA ILE A 24 -2.52 0.36 -4.53
C ILE A 24 -1.47 0.54 -5.63
N THR A 25 -1.39 1.73 -6.24
CA THR A 25 -0.28 2.07 -7.16
C THR A 25 1.05 2.00 -6.44
N SER A 26 1.13 2.59 -5.25
CA SER A 26 2.33 2.60 -4.42
C SER A 26 2.75 1.18 -4.01
N ILE A 27 1.80 0.32 -3.61
CA ILE A 27 2.07 -1.10 -3.33
C ILE A 27 2.64 -1.82 -4.57
N ALA A 28 2.04 -1.61 -5.74
CA ALA A 28 2.50 -2.23 -6.99
C ALA A 28 3.92 -1.82 -7.37
N ASN A 29 4.34 -0.61 -6.97
CA ASN A 29 5.66 -0.04 -7.18
C ASN A 29 6.64 -0.31 -6.03
N LYS A 30 6.25 -1.16 -5.06
CA LYS A 30 6.96 -1.48 -3.81
C LYS A 30 7.26 -0.28 -2.91
N ASN A 31 6.48 0.78 -3.04
CA ASN A 31 6.47 1.88 -2.10
C ASN A 31 5.40 1.65 -1.03
N TYR A 32 5.75 0.82 -0.05
CA TYR A 32 4.85 0.47 1.05
C TYR A 32 4.65 1.64 2.03
N TYR A 33 5.67 2.48 2.19
CA TYR A 33 5.57 3.73 2.95
C TYR A 33 4.55 4.69 2.34
N GLY A 34 4.68 5.04 1.06
CA GLY A 34 3.74 5.95 0.39
C GLY A 34 2.31 5.42 0.40
N ALA A 35 2.14 4.09 0.25
CA ALA A 35 0.85 3.45 0.42
C ALA A 35 0.27 3.66 1.83
N ALA A 36 1.04 3.36 2.89
CA ALA A 36 0.62 3.53 4.26
C ALA A 36 0.36 5.00 4.61
N LYS A 37 1.19 5.93 4.12
CA LYS A 37 1.00 7.38 4.27
C LYS A 37 -0.35 7.83 3.67
N MET A 38 -0.67 7.37 2.47
CA MET A 38 -1.94 7.69 1.81
C MET A 38 -3.14 7.13 2.61
N ILE A 39 -3.05 5.88 3.07
CA ILE A 39 -4.08 5.24 3.90
C ILE A 39 -4.28 6.03 5.21
N LEU A 40 -3.20 6.31 5.94
CA LEU A 40 -3.25 6.94 7.26
C LEU A 40 -3.60 8.44 7.18
N SER A 41 -3.43 9.08 6.01
CA SER A 41 -3.84 10.46 5.79
C SER A 41 -5.36 10.60 5.92
N ASP A 42 -6.12 9.70 5.31
CA ASP A 42 -7.58 9.74 5.35
C ASP A 42 -8.21 8.91 6.47
N ASN A 43 -7.51 7.87 6.96
CA ASN A 43 -7.98 6.97 7.99
C ASN A 43 -6.88 6.68 9.03
N PRO A 44 -6.90 7.35 10.20
CA PRO A 44 -5.93 7.12 11.28
C PRO A 44 -5.91 5.69 11.84
N LEU A 45 -6.96 4.89 11.59
CA LEU A 45 -7.06 3.47 11.96
C LEU A 45 -6.95 2.57 10.72
N GLY A 46 -6.04 2.93 9.82
CA GLY A 46 -5.86 2.29 8.53
C GLY A 46 -5.55 0.80 8.62
N LEU A 47 -4.79 0.34 9.61
CA LEU A 47 -4.46 -1.08 9.76
C LEU A 47 -5.65 -1.86 10.30
N THR A 48 -6.30 -1.34 11.35
CA THR A 48 -7.53 -1.95 11.89
C THR A 48 -8.58 -2.11 10.79
N CYS A 49 -8.88 -1.04 10.06
CA CYS A 49 -9.86 -1.07 8.96
C CYS A 49 -9.46 -2.03 7.83
N GLY A 50 -8.17 -2.14 7.50
CA GLY A 50 -7.69 -3.10 6.51
C GLY A 50 -8.01 -4.56 6.89
N MET A 51 -8.08 -4.87 8.18
CA MET A 51 -8.37 -6.22 8.68
C MET A 51 -9.87 -6.50 8.89
N VAL A 52 -10.66 -5.51 9.31
CA VAL A 52 -12.04 -5.75 9.80
C VAL A 52 -13.14 -5.13 8.95
N CYS A 53 -12.83 -4.28 7.97
CA CYS A 53 -13.87 -3.66 7.15
C CYS A 53 -14.71 -4.71 6.42
N PRO A 54 -16.06 -4.60 6.43
CA PRO A 54 -16.96 -5.44 5.64
C PRO A 54 -16.91 -5.02 4.16
N THR A 55 -15.78 -5.28 3.50
CA THR A 55 -15.45 -4.61 2.23
C THR A 55 -16.44 -4.89 1.09
N SER A 56 -17.13 -6.04 1.11
CA SER A 56 -18.14 -6.43 0.12
C SER A 56 -19.34 -5.49 0.10
N ASP A 57 -19.68 -4.88 1.24
CA ASP A 57 -20.74 -3.86 1.37
C ASP A 57 -20.18 -2.42 1.23
N LEU A 58 -18.87 -2.28 1.05
CA LEU A 58 -18.16 -1.00 0.96
C LEU A 58 -17.33 -0.93 -0.34
N CYS A 59 -16.03 -0.63 -0.22
CA CYS A 59 -15.13 -0.38 -1.34
C CYS A 59 -15.04 -1.52 -2.38
N VAL A 60 -15.12 -2.79 -1.95
CA VAL A 60 -15.02 -3.95 -2.85
C VAL A 60 -16.32 -4.17 -3.61
N GLY A 61 -17.47 -3.88 -3.00
CA GLY A 61 -18.78 -3.90 -3.66
C GLY A 61 -18.88 -2.95 -4.86
N GLY A 62 -18.18 -1.81 -4.79
CA GLY A 62 -18.08 -0.84 -5.89
C GLY A 62 -16.93 -1.10 -6.89
N CYS A 63 -16.14 -2.16 -6.75
CA CYS A 63 -14.95 -2.35 -7.58
C CYS A 63 -15.27 -2.71 -9.05
N ASN A 64 -14.74 -1.96 -10.01
CA ASN A 64 -14.95 -2.24 -11.45
C ASN A 64 -14.53 -3.67 -11.89
N LEU A 65 -13.55 -4.28 -11.24
CA LEU A 65 -13.13 -5.65 -11.57
C LEU A 65 -14.15 -6.72 -11.13
N TYR A 66 -15.20 -6.34 -10.39
CA TYR A 66 -16.36 -7.22 -10.21
C TYR A 66 -17.00 -7.63 -11.54
N ALA A 67 -16.84 -6.83 -12.60
CA ALA A 67 -17.33 -7.13 -13.95
C ALA A 67 -16.45 -8.13 -14.74
N THR A 68 -15.49 -8.80 -14.08
CA THR A 68 -14.57 -9.78 -14.69
C THR A 68 -14.59 -11.09 -13.94
N GLU A 69 -14.26 -12.19 -14.59
CA GLU A 69 -14.28 -13.53 -14.00
C GLU A 69 -13.30 -13.69 -12.82
N GLU A 70 -12.17 -12.98 -12.82
CA GLU A 70 -11.24 -12.95 -11.69
C GLU A 70 -11.76 -12.18 -10.45
N GLY A 71 -12.85 -11.44 -10.62
CA GLY A 71 -13.55 -10.74 -9.55
C GLY A 71 -12.84 -9.49 -9.00
N PRO A 72 -13.44 -8.84 -7.98
CA PRO A 72 -12.98 -7.55 -7.47
C PRO A 72 -11.62 -7.65 -6.75
N ILE A 73 -11.02 -6.49 -6.46
CA ILE A 73 -9.72 -6.41 -5.76
C ILE A 73 -9.91 -6.72 -4.27
N ASN A 74 -8.97 -7.45 -3.66
CA ASN A 74 -8.88 -7.55 -2.20
C ASN A 74 -8.28 -6.25 -1.63
N ILE A 75 -9.10 -5.21 -1.50
CA ILE A 75 -8.67 -3.87 -1.08
C ILE A 75 -8.22 -3.90 0.38
N GLY A 76 -8.99 -4.53 1.27
CA GLY A 76 -8.67 -4.64 2.70
C GLY A 76 -7.32 -5.31 2.95
N GLY A 77 -7.05 -6.45 2.30
CA GLY A 77 -5.77 -7.15 2.43
C GLY A 77 -4.56 -6.36 1.91
N LEU A 78 -4.74 -5.53 0.87
CA LEU A 78 -3.67 -4.63 0.37
C LEU A 78 -3.41 -3.48 1.34
N GLN A 79 -4.47 -2.88 1.90
CA GLN A 79 -4.39 -1.86 2.95
C GLN A 79 -3.69 -2.40 4.21
N GLN A 80 -4.08 -3.61 4.63
CA GLN A 80 -3.45 -4.32 5.74
C GLN A 80 -1.96 -4.53 5.49
N PHE A 81 -1.59 -5.05 4.32
CA PHE A 81 -0.20 -5.36 3.99
C PHE A 81 0.70 -4.11 4.05
N ALA A 82 0.30 -3.02 3.39
CA ALA A 82 1.09 -1.78 3.39
C ALA A 82 1.28 -1.22 4.81
N THR A 83 0.21 -1.23 5.61
CA THR A 83 0.26 -0.65 6.95
C THR A 83 0.98 -1.55 7.95
N GLU A 84 0.96 -2.88 7.80
CA GLU A 84 1.84 -3.79 8.57
C GLU A 84 3.31 -3.57 8.27
N VAL A 85 3.66 -3.36 6.99
CA VAL A 85 5.05 -3.04 6.62
C VAL A 85 5.47 -1.73 7.25
N PHE A 86 4.64 -0.68 7.21
CA PHE A 86 4.93 0.60 7.87
C PHE A 86 5.06 0.45 9.40
N LYS A 87 4.16 -0.30 10.04
CA LYS A 87 4.27 -0.66 11.46
C LYS A 87 5.58 -1.36 11.79
N ALA A 88 6.09 -2.21 10.89
CA ALA A 88 7.38 -2.89 11.04
C ALA A 88 8.59 -1.96 10.78
N MET A 89 8.43 -0.88 10.00
CA MET A 89 9.45 0.18 9.89
C MET A 89 9.64 0.92 11.22
N ASN A 90 8.62 0.93 12.08
CA ASN A 90 8.66 1.49 13.44
C ASN A 90 9.05 2.99 13.45
N ILE A 91 8.38 3.76 12.61
CA ILE A 91 8.58 5.20 12.37
C ILE A 91 7.42 5.98 13.01
N PRO A 92 7.69 7.08 13.73
CA PRO A 92 6.66 7.87 14.40
C PRO A 92 5.84 8.70 13.41
N GLN A 93 4.63 9.08 13.84
CA GLN A 93 3.94 10.22 13.24
C GLN A 93 4.59 11.53 13.72
N ILE A 94 4.64 12.55 12.89
CA ILE A 94 5.10 13.90 13.29
C ILE A 94 4.02 14.94 13.06
N ARG A 95 4.18 16.08 13.73
CA ARG A 95 3.37 17.27 13.48
C ARG A 95 3.56 17.74 12.04
N ASN A 96 2.49 18.26 11.43
CA ASN A 96 2.50 18.78 10.06
C ASN A 96 3.68 19.76 9.87
N PRO A 97 4.64 19.46 8.97
CA PRO A 97 5.84 20.28 8.77
C PRO A 97 5.56 21.71 8.33
N SER A 98 4.39 21.98 7.74
CA SER A 98 4.00 23.31 7.26
C SER A 98 3.41 24.22 8.35
N LEU A 99 3.15 23.70 9.55
CA LEU A 99 2.62 24.50 10.65
C LEU A 99 3.74 25.27 11.38
N PRO A 100 3.47 26.50 11.88
CA PRO A 100 4.40 27.23 12.74
C PRO A 100 4.85 26.41 13.95
N PRO A 101 6.02 26.68 14.57
CA PRO A 101 6.38 26.10 15.86
C PRO A 101 5.25 26.20 16.88
N LEU A 102 5.16 25.25 17.81
CA LEU A 102 4.07 25.20 18.80
C LEU A 102 3.93 26.49 19.61
N GLU A 103 5.05 27.13 19.94
CA GLU A 103 5.11 28.41 20.68
C GLU A 103 4.61 29.61 19.89
N ASP A 104 4.57 29.51 18.55
CA ASP A 104 4.11 30.57 17.64
C ASP A 104 2.67 30.35 17.17
N MET A 105 2.00 29.29 17.65
CA MET A 105 0.61 29.02 17.28
C MET A 105 -0.34 30.03 17.95
N PRO A 106 -1.44 30.42 17.28
CA PRO A 106 -2.45 31.26 17.90
C PRO A 106 -3.07 30.61 19.15
N GLU A 107 -3.48 31.44 20.12
CA GLU A 107 -4.06 30.99 21.41
C GLU A 107 -5.21 29.99 21.25
N ALA A 108 -6.01 30.14 20.18
CA ALA A 108 -7.09 29.23 19.83
C ALA A 108 -6.66 27.75 19.73
N TYR A 109 -5.39 27.46 19.45
CA TYR A 109 -4.87 26.09 19.34
C TYR A 109 -4.41 25.49 20.68
N HIS A 110 -4.35 26.30 21.75
CA HIS A 110 -3.92 25.86 23.09
C HIS A 110 -5.08 25.54 24.03
N VAL A 111 -6.32 25.78 23.57
CA VAL A 111 -7.56 25.53 24.32
C VAL A 111 -7.72 24.08 24.72
N LYS A 112 -8.40 23.84 25.84
CA LYS A 112 -8.66 22.48 26.35
C LYS A 112 -9.77 21.81 25.53
N ILE A 113 -9.46 20.65 24.95
CA ILE A 113 -10.43 19.81 24.23
C ILE A 113 -10.58 18.45 24.93
N ALA A 114 -11.82 18.04 25.19
CA ALA A 114 -12.14 16.76 25.80
C ALA A 114 -12.78 15.81 24.78
N LEU A 115 -12.38 14.54 24.81
CA LEU A 115 -13.07 13.47 24.10
C LEU A 115 -13.44 12.38 25.11
N LEU A 116 -14.61 11.78 24.93
CA LEU A 116 -15.17 10.82 25.89
C LEU A 116 -15.27 9.46 25.22
N GLY A 117 -14.59 8.47 25.79
CA GLY A 117 -14.37 7.14 25.23
C GLY A 117 -13.17 7.11 24.27
N ALA A 118 -12.28 6.15 24.40
CA ALA A 118 -11.08 5.96 23.59
C ALA A 118 -11.28 4.88 22.51
N GLY A 119 -12.44 4.90 21.85
CA GLY A 119 -12.76 4.07 20.69
C GLY A 119 -12.41 4.73 19.35
N PRO A 120 -12.68 4.05 18.22
CA PRO A 120 -12.33 4.51 16.87
C PRO A 120 -12.70 5.96 16.54
N ALA A 121 -13.91 6.40 16.93
CA ALA A 121 -14.39 7.75 16.64
C ALA A 121 -13.54 8.83 17.33
N SER A 122 -13.27 8.66 18.64
CA SER A 122 -12.46 9.62 19.39
C SER A 122 -10.99 9.59 18.99
N LEU A 123 -10.43 8.39 18.71
CA LEU A 123 -9.05 8.28 18.22
C LEU A 123 -8.87 9.01 16.88
N SER A 124 -9.86 8.90 15.98
CA SER A 124 -9.88 9.64 14.72
C SER A 124 -10.00 11.16 14.95
N CYS A 125 -11.00 11.60 15.72
CA CYS A 125 -11.24 13.01 16.00
C CYS A 125 -10.02 13.69 16.64
N ALA A 126 -9.44 13.06 17.67
CA ALA A 126 -8.24 13.56 18.33
C ALA A 126 -7.04 13.61 17.38
N SER A 127 -6.85 12.60 16.52
CA SER A 127 -5.77 12.59 15.53
C SER A 127 -5.86 13.77 14.57
N PHE A 128 -7.04 14.04 13.99
CA PHE A 128 -7.21 15.14 13.06
C PHE A 128 -7.12 16.52 13.74
N LEU A 129 -7.66 16.68 14.95
CA LEU A 129 -7.45 17.89 15.74
C LEU A 129 -5.96 18.13 16.03
N ALA A 130 -5.22 17.08 16.41
CA ALA A 130 -3.79 17.21 16.66
C ALA A 130 -3.01 17.58 15.39
N ARG A 131 -3.40 17.02 14.23
CA ARG A 131 -2.84 17.38 12.92
C ARG A 131 -3.09 18.84 12.54
N LEU A 132 -4.26 19.39 12.88
CA LEU A 132 -4.59 20.80 12.70
C LEU A 132 -3.74 21.72 13.61
N GLY A 133 -3.12 21.19 14.65
CA GLY A 133 -2.19 21.90 15.52
C GLY A 133 -2.66 22.11 16.95
N TYR A 134 -3.82 21.57 17.34
CA TYR A 134 -4.33 21.69 18.71
C TYR A 134 -3.42 20.93 19.70
N SER A 135 -2.95 21.62 20.74
CA SER A 135 -1.90 21.10 21.63
C SER A 135 -2.42 20.53 22.96
N ASN A 136 -3.71 20.69 23.28
CA ASN A 136 -4.26 20.32 24.59
C ASN A 136 -5.51 19.44 24.48
N ILE A 137 -5.31 18.27 23.87
CA ILE A 137 -6.36 17.29 23.63
C ILE A 137 -6.26 16.17 24.68
N THR A 138 -7.38 15.85 25.32
CA THR A 138 -7.46 14.78 26.33
C THR A 138 -8.64 13.86 26.05
N ILE A 139 -8.37 12.56 25.90
CA ILE A 139 -9.38 11.51 25.85
C ILE A 139 -9.56 10.92 27.25
N PHE A 140 -10.80 10.84 27.72
CA PHE A 140 -11.16 10.17 28.97
C PHE A 140 -11.80 8.81 28.65
N GLU A 141 -11.18 7.73 29.12
CA GLU A 141 -11.63 6.36 28.90
C GLU A 141 -12.10 5.72 30.21
N LYS A 142 -13.30 5.14 30.18
CA LYS A 142 -13.92 4.49 31.35
C LYS A 142 -13.12 3.27 31.82
N GLN A 143 -12.55 2.53 30.89
CA GLN A 143 -11.83 1.28 31.14
C GLN A 143 -10.33 1.52 31.31
N GLU A 144 -9.60 0.45 31.64
CA GLU A 144 -8.12 0.43 31.76
C GLU A 144 -7.41 0.13 30.42
N TYR A 145 -8.14 0.14 29.31
CA TYR A 145 -7.61 -0.17 27.98
C TYR A 145 -8.13 0.82 26.92
N VAL A 146 -7.34 1.00 25.86
CA VAL A 146 -7.66 1.86 24.70
C VAL A 146 -8.18 1.04 23.53
N GLY A 147 -8.98 1.65 22.65
CA GLY A 147 -9.41 1.09 21.37
C GLY A 147 -10.88 0.70 21.28
N GLY A 148 -11.65 0.85 22.36
CA GLY A 148 -13.08 0.51 22.38
C GLY A 148 -13.35 -0.93 21.94
N LEU A 149 -14.34 -1.14 21.06
CA LEU A 149 -14.73 -2.47 20.57
C LEU A 149 -13.59 -3.22 19.84
N SER A 150 -12.71 -2.50 19.15
CA SER A 150 -11.51 -3.08 18.52
C SER A 150 -10.63 -3.82 19.53
N MET A 151 -10.62 -3.33 20.77
CA MET A 151 -9.92 -3.95 21.88
C MET A 151 -10.79 -4.97 22.62
N SER A 152 -11.99 -4.58 23.02
CA SER A 152 -12.81 -5.35 23.96
C SER A 152 -13.58 -6.51 23.33
N GLU A 153 -13.93 -6.46 22.05
CA GLU A 153 -14.89 -7.41 21.47
C GLU A 153 -14.43 -8.08 20.19
N ILE A 154 -13.78 -7.35 19.28
CA ILE A 154 -13.29 -7.95 18.03
C ILE A 154 -12.22 -9.00 18.37
N PRO A 155 -12.38 -10.28 17.96
CA PRO A 155 -11.49 -11.35 18.40
C PRO A 155 -10.04 -11.18 17.91
N GLN A 156 -9.08 -11.62 18.74
CA GLN A 156 -7.63 -11.59 18.43
C GLN A 156 -7.25 -12.27 17.11
N PHE A 157 -8.03 -13.27 16.68
CA PHE A 157 -7.76 -13.99 15.42
C PHE A 157 -8.26 -13.25 14.17
N ARG A 158 -9.05 -12.17 14.33
CA ARG A 158 -9.40 -11.21 13.26
C ARG A 158 -8.60 -9.92 13.39
N LEU A 159 -8.51 -9.36 14.59
CA LEU A 159 -7.80 -8.11 14.88
C LEU A 159 -6.82 -8.29 16.04
N PRO A 160 -5.51 -8.36 15.75
CA PRO A 160 -4.49 -8.43 16.78
C PRO A 160 -4.43 -7.19 17.67
N TYR A 161 -4.21 -7.37 18.98
CA TYR A 161 -4.01 -6.29 19.95
C TYR A 161 -2.98 -5.24 19.52
N ASP A 162 -1.83 -5.70 19.00
CA ASP A 162 -0.68 -4.85 18.71
C ASP A 162 -0.92 -3.88 17.55
N VAL A 163 -1.96 -4.14 16.75
CA VAL A 163 -2.48 -3.22 15.72
C VAL A 163 -3.11 -2.00 16.37
N VAL A 164 -4.05 -2.22 17.29
CA VAL A 164 -4.79 -1.15 17.97
C VAL A 164 -3.83 -0.30 18.80
N ASN A 165 -2.88 -0.95 19.48
CA ASN A 165 -1.83 -0.23 20.21
C ASN A 165 -0.97 0.63 19.28
N PHE A 166 -0.56 0.10 18.12
CA PHE A 166 0.23 0.85 17.14
C PHE A 166 -0.48 2.14 16.69
N GLU A 167 -1.77 2.07 16.35
CA GLU A 167 -2.53 3.24 15.90
C GLU A 167 -2.75 4.25 17.03
N ALA A 168 -2.97 3.78 18.26
CA ALA A 168 -3.05 4.65 19.43
C ALA A 168 -1.71 5.36 19.73
N GLU A 169 -0.56 4.69 19.57
CA GLU A 169 0.75 5.31 19.75
C GLU A 169 1.05 6.36 18.66
N LEU A 170 0.68 6.12 17.40
CA LEU A 170 0.81 7.14 16.35
C LEU A 170 0.04 8.42 16.69
N MET A 171 -1.16 8.30 17.28
CA MET A 171 -1.93 9.46 17.75
C MET A 171 -1.22 10.17 18.91
N LYS A 172 -0.65 9.41 19.86
CA LYS A 172 0.10 9.97 21.00
C LYS A 172 1.39 10.67 20.57
N ASP A 173 2.02 10.27 19.47
CA ASP A 173 3.17 10.99 18.90
C ASP A 173 2.83 12.47 18.59
N LEU A 174 1.56 12.79 18.36
CA LEU A 174 1.07 14.16 18.16
C LEU A 174 0.74 14.91 19.46
N GLY A 175 0.97 14.31 20.63
CA GLY A 175 0.73 14.92 21.94
C GLY A 175 -0.67 14.71 22.54
N VAL A 176 -1.50 13.86 21.93
CA VAL A 176 -2.82 13.52 22.49
C VAL A 176 -2.66 12.72 23.78
N LYS A 177 -3.38 13.13 24.83
CA LYS A 177 -3.37 12.47 26.15
C LYS A 177 -4.55 11.53 26.29
N ILE A 178 -4.35 10.40 26.97
CA ILE A 178 -5.43 9.49 27.38
C ILE A 178 -5.39 9.34 28.89
N ILE A 179 -6.54 9.50 29.54
CA ILE A 179 -6.73 9.29 30.98
C ILE A 179 -7.75 8.16 31.16
N PHE A 180 -7.28 7.03 31.69
CA PHE A 180 -8.08 5.85 31.98
C PHE A 180 -8.90 6.00 33.26
N SER A 181 -9.79 5.04 33.51
CA SER A 181 -10.69 4.99 34.67
C SER A 181 -11.55 6.25 34.85
N LYS A 182 -11.81 6.99 33.78
CA LYS A 182 -12.59 8.23 33.79
C LYS A 182 -13.55 8.29 32.61
N GLY A 183 -14.80 8.63 32.89
CA GLY A 183 -15.81 8.79 31.84
C GLY A 183 -17.05 9.49 32.37
N LEU A 184 -18.01 9.72 31.48
CA LEU A 184 -19.29 10.32 31.86
C LEU A 184 -19.96 9.56 33.00
N ALA A 185 -20.49 10.30 33.97
CA ALA A 185 -21.11 9.82 35.20
C ALA A 185 -20.17 9.10 36.19
N MET A 186 -18.85 9.15 35.99
CA MET A 186 -17.85 8.72 36.97
C MET A 186 -17.23 9.93 37.66
N ASP A 187 -17.03 9.85 38.98
CA ASP A 187 -16.41 10.90 39.79
C ASP A 187 -17.00 12.32 39.58
N GLY A 188 -18.31 12.39 39.30
CA GLY A 188 -19.02 13.64 39.04
C GLY A 188 -18.81 14.24 37.64
N MET A 189 -18.07 13.56 36.74
CA MET A 189 -17.83 14.04 35.39
C MET A 189 -19.12 14.08 34.55
N THR A 190 -19.46 15.29 34.09
CA THR A 190 -20.56 15.59 33.19
C THR A 190 -20.11 16.59 32.14
N LEU A 191 -20.92 16.84 31.11
CA LEU A 191 -20.63 17.92 30.16
C LEU A 191 -20.50 19.27 30.87
N ARG A 192 -21.36 19.54 31.86
CA ARG A 192 -21.34 20.81 32.61
C ARG A 192 -20.05 21.00 33.39
N THR A 193 -19.59 19.98 34.11
CA THR A 193 -18.34 20.06 34.88
C THR A 193 -17.14 20.22 33.95
N LEU A 194 -17.12 19.56 32.79
CA LEU A 194 -16.06 19.77 31.79
C LEU A 194 -16.07 21.21 31.24
N LYS A 195 -17.24 21.79 31.02
CA LYS A 195 -17.34 23.20 30.64
C LYS A 195 -16.83 24.13 31.75
N GLU A 196 -17.18 23.85 33.01
CA GLU A 196 -16.69 24.58 34.19
C GLU A 196 -15.17 24.46 34.37
N ASP A 197 -14.59 23.30 34.03
CA ASP A 197 -13.14 23.05 34.01
C ASP A 197 -12.41 23.73 32.83
N GLY A 198 -13.11 24.52 32.02
CA GLY A 198 -12.55 25.32 30.93
C GLY A 198 -12.32 24.56 29.62
N TYR A 199 -13.00 23.42 29.40
CA TYR A 199 -12.98 22.77 28.10
C TYR A 199 -13.88 23.52 27.11
N GLU A 200 -13.31 23.96 25.98
CA GLU A 200 -14.03 24.76 24.98
C GLU A 200 -14.81 23.90 23.99
N ALA A 201 -14.37 22.67 23.72
CA ALA A 201 -15.06 21.73 22.86
C ALA A 201 -15.01 20.30 23.41
N ILE A 202 -16.10 19.56 23.25
CA ILE A 202 -16.26 18.18 23.70
C ILE A 202 -16.71 17.28 22.54
N PHE A 203 -16.09 16.12 22.40
CA PHE A 203 -16.54 15.04 21.52
C PHE A 203 -17.01 13.82 22.34
N ILE A 204 -18.20 13.31 22.06
CA ILE A 204 -18.78 12.11 22.68
C ILE A 204 -18.62 10.93 21.73
N GLY A 205 -17.72 10.02 22.06
CA GLY A 205 -17.42 8.79 21.30
C GLY A 205 -17.45 7.53 22.16
N ILE A 206 -18.37 7.46 23.14
CA ILE A 206 -18.44 6.38 24.13
C ILE A 206 -19.02 5.05 23.59
N GLY A 207 -19.50 5.05 22.34
CA GLY A 207 -20.18 3.92 21.72
C GLY A 207 -21.53 3.58 22.39
N LEU A 208 -21.93 2.32 22.30
CA LEU A 208 -23.13 1.77 22.96
C LEU A 208 -22.70 0.81 24.08
N PRO A 209 -22.60 1.27 25.34
CA PRO A 209 -21.89 0.53 26.38
C PRO A 209 -22.62 -0.71 26.89
N GLU A 210 -23.96 -0.72 26.89
CA GLU A 210 -24.75 -1.80 27.50
C GLU A 210 -25.27 -2.82 26.47
N PRO A 211 -25.40 -4.11 26.85
CA PRO A 211 -26.02 -5.10 25.99
C PRO A 211 -27.54 -4.90 25.87
N ASN A 212 -28.08 -5.16 24.68
CA ASN A 212 -29.53 -5.29 24.50
C ASN A 212 -30.03 -6.60 25.13
N ARG A 213 -30.68 -6.51 26.30
CA ARG A 213 -31.17 -7.67 27.06
C ARG A 213 -32.66 -7.90 26.87
N ASP A 214 -33.01 -9.17 26.65
CA ASP A 214 -34.40 -9.63 26.67
C ASP A 214 -34.84 -10.01 28.09
N SER A 215 -36.10 -9.71 28.41
CA SER A 215 -36.79 -10.08 29.65
C SER A 215 -36.68 -11.57 30.02
N ILE A 216 -36.66 -12.47 29.03
CA ILE A 216 -36.59 -13.92 29.28
C ILE A 216 -35.29 -14.37 29.94
N PHE A 217 -34.24 -13.54 29.90
CA PHE A 217 -32.94 -13.81 30.51
C PHE A 217 -32.77 -13.14 31.88
N GLN A 218 -33.81 -12.48 32.39
CA GLN A 218 -33.75 -11.81 33.67
C GLN A 218 -33.40 -12.80 34.80
N GLY A 219 -32.39 -12.44 35.60
CA GLY A 219 -31.93 -13.26 36.74
C GLY A 219 -30.95 -14.38 36.38
N LEU A 220 -30.69 -14.64 35.08
CA LEU A 220 -29.66 -15.60 34.66
C LEU A 220 -28.26 -15.02 34.85
N ARG A 221 -27.32 -15.89 35.21
CA ARG A 221 -25.93 -15.54 35.53
C ARG A 221 -24.91 -16.38 34.75
N MET A 222 -23.67 -15.89 34.70
CA MET A 222 -22.56 -16.57 34.03
C MET A 222 -22.25 -17.95 34.60
N ASP A 223 -22.38 -18.15 35.93
CA ASP A 223 -22.18 -19.44 36.60
C ASP A 223 -23.24 -20.48 36.23
N GLN A 224 -24.36 -20.05 35.64
CA GLN A 224 -25.43 -20.92 35.14
C GLN A 224 -25.29 -21.22 33.63
N GLY A 225 -24.31 -20.61 32.96
CA GLY A 225 -24.08 -20.75 31.52
C GLY A 225 -24.69 -19.64 30.66
N PHE A 226 -25.19 -18.54 31.23
CA PHE A 226 -25.73 -17.42 30.44
C PHE A 226 -24.75 -16.25 30.34
N TYR A 227 -24.58 -15.74 29.11
CA TYR A 227 -23.80 -14.54 28.83
C TYR A 227 -24.55 -13.62 27.88
N THR A 228 -24.34 -12.31 27.98
CA THR A 228 -24.49 -11.43 26.82
C THR A 228 -23.15 -11.33 26.07
N SER A 229 -23.16 -10.83 24.84
CA SER A 229 -21.91 -10.57 24.10
C SER A 229 -20.98 -9.61 24.84
N LYS A 230 -21.54 -8.60 25.53
CA LYS A 230 -20.83 -7.63 26.38
C LYS A 230 -20.27 -8.24 27.67
N ASP A 231 -20.70 -9.45 28.04
CA ASP A 231 -20.06 -10.25 29.10
C ASP A 231 -18.98 -11.16 28.48
N PHE A 232 -19.33 -11.90 27.43
CA PHE A 232 -18.52 -13.00 26.90
C PHE A 232 -17.27 -12.55 26.13
N LEU A 233 -17.43 -11.66 25.15
CA LEU A 233 -16.32 -11.27 24.26
C LEU A 233 -15.20 -10.54 25.01
N PRO A 234 -15.48 -9.61 25.96
CA PRO A 234 -14.43 -9.01 26.78
C PRO A 234 -13.62 -10.01 27.59
N LEU A 235 -14.25 -11.06 28.14
CA LEU A 235 -13.53 -12.12 28.85
C LEU A 235 -12.57 -12.88 27.91
N VAL A 236 -13.03 -13.20 26.70
CA VAL A 236 -12.19 -13.85 25.67
C VAL A 236 -11.06 -12.92 25.22
N ALA A 237 -11.35 -11.64 25.01
CA ALA A 237 -10.36 -10.64 24.61
C ALA A 237 -9.27 -10.50 25.67
N MET A 238 -9.62 -10.26 26.94
CA MET A 238 -8.65 -10.15 28.03
C MET A 238 -7.77 -11.39 28.18
N ALA A 239 -8.32 -12.58 27.94
CA ALA A 239 -7.56 -13.84 28.01
C ALA A 239 -6.67 -14.11 26.80
N SER A 240 -6.95 -13.49 25.64
CA SER A 240 -6.28 -13.79 24.37
C SER A 240 -5.41 -12.65 23.82
N LYS A 241 -5.58 -11.43 24.32
CA LYS A 241 -4.87 -10.21 23.90
C LYS A 241 -3.79 -9.83 24.92
N PRO A 242 -2.54 -10.31 24.78
CA PRO A 242 -1.46 -9.92 25.69
C PRO A 242 -1.26 -8.40 25.62
N GLY A 243 -1.24 -7.73 26.78
CA GLY A 243 -1.13 -6.26 26.88
C GLY A 243 -2.45 -5.52 27.09
N MET A 244 -3.61 -6.16 26.92
CA MET A 244 -4.92 -5.52 27.15
C MET A 244 -5.24 -5.32 28.64
N CYS A 245 -4.91 -6.30 29.48
CA CYS A 245 -5.03 -6.21 30.94
C CYS A 245 -3.68 -6.48 31.60
N ALA A 246 -3.37 -5.78 32.69
CA ALA A 246 -2.27 -6.16 33.58
C ALA A 246 -2.54 -7.46 34.34
N CYS A 247 -3.81 -7.87 34.42
CA CYS A 247 -4.29 -9.09 35.04
C CYS A 247 -4.15 -10.31 34.12
N HIS A 248 -3.84 -11.48 34.70
CA HIS A 248 -3.96 -12.75 33.98
C HIS A 248 -5.42 -13.23 34.01
N SER A 249 -6.15 -13.01 32.92
CA SER A 249 -7.54 -13.47 32.78
C SER A 249 -7.58 -14.88 32.19
N PRO A 250 -8.20 -15.87 32.87
CA PRO A 250 -8.38 -17.19 32.30
C PRO A 250 -9.35 -17.14 31.13
N LEU A 251 -9.09 -17.95 30.10
CA LEU A 251 -10.06 -18.13 29.01
C LEU A 251 -11.35 -18.75 29.58
N PRO A 252 -12.55 -18.25 29.24
CA PRO A 252 -13.81 -18.82 29.71
C PRO A 252 -13.87 -20.33 29.48
N SER A 253 -14.26 -21.09 30.50
CA SER A 253 -14.38 -22.54 30.40
C SER A 253 -15.75 -22.91 29.85
N ILE A 254 -15.85 -23.05 28.53
CA ILE A 254 -17.10 -23.42 27.85
C ILE A 254 -17.00 -24.89 27.45
N HIS A 255 -17.98 -25.68 27.86
CA HIS A 255 -18.11 -27.10 27.50
C HIS A 255 -19.50 -27.39 26.96
N GLY A 256 -19.63 -28.48 26.21
CA GLY A 256 -20.92 -28.92 25.69
C GLY A 256 -21.41 -28.07 24.52
N THR A 257 -22.73 -27.85 24.48
CA THR A 257 -23.44 -27.21 23.38
C THR A 257 -23.73 -25.75 23.69
N VAL A 258 -23.32 -24.86 22.81
CA VAL A 258 -23.53 -23.41 22.92
C VAL A 258 -24.62 -22.97 21.95
N ILE A 259 -25.55 -22.16 22.44
CA ILE A 259 -26.50 -21.41 21.61
C ILE A 259 -26.05 -19.95 21.59
N VAL A 260 -25.85 -19.38 20.40
CA VAL A 260 -25.64 -17.95 20.18
C VAL A 260 -26.87 -17.38 19.51
N LEU A 261 -27.43 -16.31 20.08
CA LEU A 261 -28.67 -15.69 19.62
C LEU A 261 -28.38 -14.39 18.89
N GLY A 262 -28.63 -14.36 17.58
CA GLY A 262 -28.37 -13.18 16.75
C GLY A 262 -27.85 -13.56 15.35
N ALA A 263 -27.76 -12.54 14.48
CA ALA A 263 -27.32 -12.70 13.09
C ALA A 263 -26.51 -11.49 12.57
N GLY A 264 -25.92 -10.70 13.46
CA GLY A 264 -24.94 -9.66 13.10
C GLY A 264 -23.52 -10.08 13.48
N ASP A 265 -22.54 -9.23 13.23
CA ASP A 265 -21.11 -9.50 13.44
C ASP A 265 -20.83 -10.04 14.84
N THR A 266 -21.41 -9.41 15.87
CA THR A 266 -21.28 -9.82 17.27
C THR A 266 -21.68 -11.29 17.49
N ALA A 267 -22.69 -11.80 16.79
CA ALA A 267 -23.13 -13.19 16.94
C ALA A 267 -22.10 -14.17 16.34
N PHE A 268 -21.51 -13.84 15.19
CA PHE A 268 -20.50 -14.69 14.55
C PHE A 268 -19.16 -14.67 15.29
N ASP A 269 -18.77 -13.51 15.82
CA ASP A 269 -17.61 -13.39 16.72
C ASP A 269 -17.83 -14.18 18.02
N CYS A 270 -19.04 -14.15 18.62
CA CYS A 270 -19.38 -14.99 19.77
C CYS A 270 -19.29 -16.48 19.42
N ALA A 271 -19.79 -16.89 18.25
CA ALA A 271 -19.82 -18.29 17.83
C ALA A 271 -18.41 -18.87 17.65
N THR A 272 -17.55 -18.16 16.91
CA THR A 272 -16.16 -18.58 16.64
C THR A 272 -15.29 -18.49 17.91
N SER A 273 -15.53 -17.51 18.78
CA SER A 273 -14.87 -17.38 20.09
C SER A 273 -15.26 -18.50 21.07
N ALA A 274 -16.52 -18.95 21.04
CA ALA A 274 -16.97 -20.08 21.86
C ALA A 274 -16.21 -21.38 21.54
N LEU A 275 -15.86 -21.61 20.28
CA LEU A 275 -15.01 -22.74 19.88
C LEU A 275 -13.61 -22.67 20.51
N ARG A 276 -13.01 -21.47 20.60
CA ARG A 276 -11.71 -21.28 21.28
C ARG A 276 -11.80 -21.57 22.78
N CYS A 277 -12.96 -21.31 23.38
CA CYS A 277 -13.22 -21.57 24.79
C CYS A 277 -13.44 -23.06 25.13
N GLY A 278 -13.54 -23.93 24.12
CA GLY A 278 -13.71 -25.38 24.29
C GLY A 278 -15.10 -25.93 24.01
N ALA A 279 -15.99 -25.13 23.39
CA ALA A 279 -17.31 -25.60 22.99
C ALA A 279 -17.23 -26.85 22.10
N ARG A 280 -18.08 -27.85 22.38
CA ARG A 280 -18.17 -29.08 21.57
C ARG A 280 -18.95 -28.84 20.28
N ARG A 281 -19.96 -27.98 20.33
CA ARG A 281 -20.82 -27.59 19.19
C ARG A 281 -21.42 -26.22 19.44
N VAL A 282 -21.59 -25.44 18.39
CA VAL A 282 -22.19 -24.10 18.45
C VAL A 282 -23.36 -24.02 17.47
N PHE A 283 -24.50 -23.54 17.95
CA PHE A 283 -25.68 -23.19 17.16
C PHE A 283 -25.85 -21.68 17.13
N VAL A 284 -25.85 -21.08 15.94
CA VAL A 284 -26.23 -19.68 15.71
C VAL A 284 -27.72 -19.68 15.37
N VAL A 285 -28.52 -19.12 16.26
CA VAL A 285 -29.99 -19.14 16.18
C VAL A 285 -30.51 -17.72 15.94
N PHE A 286 -31.39 -17.57 14.95
CA PHE A 286 -31.90 -16.27 14.56
C PHE A 286 -33.38 -16.32 14.17
N ARG A 287 -34.10 -15.26 14.54
CA ARG A 287 -35.57 -15.13 14.42
C ARG A 287 -36.09 -14.87 13.00
N LYS A 288 -35.25 -14.97 11.98
CA LYS A 288 -35.57 -14.70 10.57
C LYS A 288 -34.91 -15.74 9.66
N GLY A 289 -35.00 -15.58 8.34
CA GLY A 289 -34.35 -16.46 7.37
C GLY A 289 -32.86 -16.17 7.17
N PHE A 290 -32.16 -17.06 6.47
CA PHE A 290 -30.75 -16.87 6.09
C PHE A 290 -30.52 -15.61 5.25
N THR A 291 -31.48 -15.24 4.40
CA THR A 291 -31.43 -14.01 3.59
C THR A 291 -31.53 -12.73 4.42
N ASN A 292 -31.77 -12.85 5.73
CA ASN A 292 -31.88 -11.73 6.67
C ASN A 292 -30.70 -11.66 7.64
N ILE A 293 -29.64 -12.45 7.43
CA ILE A 293 -28.37 -12.27 8.14
C ILE A 293 -27.87 -10.86 7.87
N ARG A 294 -27.47 -10.15 8.93
CA ARG A 294 -27.00 -8.75 8.88
C ARG A 294 -25.50 -8.66 8.67
N ALA A 295 -24.75 -9.64 9.18
CA ALA A 295 -23.31 -9.70 8.94
C ALA A 295 -23.04 -9.94 7.45
N VAL A 296 -21.92 -9.43 6.98
CA VAL A 296 -21.50 -9.67 5.59
C VAL A 296 -21.13 -11.13 5.36
N PRO A 297 -21.21 -11.62 4.09
CA PRO A 297 -20.92 -13.01 3.76
C PRO A 297 -19.54 -13.50 4.24
N GLU A 298 -18.53 -12.63 4.25
CA GLU A 298 -17.18 -12.98 4.69
C GLU A 298 -17.14 -13.34 6.18
N GLU A 299 -17.89 -12.62 7.00
CA GLU A 299 -17.98 -12.86 8.45
C GLU A 299 -18.76 -14.15 8.76
N MET A 300 -19.87 -14.37 8.03
CA MET A 300 -20.63 -15.61 8.13
C MET A 300 -19.81 -16.84 7.71
N GLU A 301 -18.98 -16.72 6.66
CA GLU A 301 -18.20 -17.83 6.12
C GLU A 301 -17.19 -18.37 7.15
N HIS A 302 -16.61 -17.52 8.00
CA HIS A 302 -15.73 -17.97 9.09
C HIS A 302 -16.42 -18.94 10.05
N ALA A 303 -17.63 -18.61 10.53
CA ALA A 303 -18.39 -19.50 11.39
C ALA A 303 -18.80 -20.80 10.67
N LYS A 304 -19.10 -20.71 9.36
CA LYS A 304 -19.48 -21.87 8.54
C LYS A 304 -18.32 -22.82 8.26
N GLU A 305 -17.14 -22.30 7.93
CA GLU A 305 -15.92 -23.10 7.74
C GLU A 305 -15.57 -23.89 9.00
N GLU A 306 -15.80 -23.29 10.17
CA GLU A 306 -15.58 -23.86 11.50
C GLU A 306 -16.74 -24.74 12.02
N LYS A 307 -17.72 -25.04 11.16
CA LYS A 307 -18.82 -25.97 11.42
C LYS A 307 -19.79 -25.52 12.52
N CYS A 308 -19.98 -24.21 12.69
CA CYS A 308 -21.15 -23.70 13.40
C CYS A 308 -22.43 -24.08 12.63
N GLU A 309 -23.46 -24.47 13.37
CA GLU A 309 -24.78 -24.81 12.83
C GLU A 309 -25.66 -23.57 12.84
N PHE A 310 -26.50 -23.39 11.82
CA PHE A 310 -27.33 -22.21 11.67
C PHE A 310 -28.80 -22.61 11.72
N LEU A 311 -29.55 -22.07 12.68
CA LEU A 311 -30.96 -22.38 12.88
C LEU A 311 -31.80 -21.11 12.65
N PRO A 312 -32.33 -20.92 11.43
CA PRO A 312 -33.18 -19.79 11.11
C PRO A 312 -34.59 -19.95 11.70
N PHE A 313 -35.36 -18.88 11.65
CA PHE A 313 -36.78 -18.83 11.98
C PHE A 313 -37.14 -19.26 13.41
N LEU A 314 -36.28 -18.95 14.38
CA LEU A 314 -36.51 -19.30 15.79
C LEU A 314 -36.44 -18.08 16.71
N SER A 315 -37.53 -17.83 17.43
CA SER A 315 -37.61 -16.80 18.46
C SER A 315 -37.52 -17.40 19.86
N PRO A 316 -36.60 -16.92 20.71
CA PRO A 316 -36.49 -17.35 22.11
C PRO A 316 -37.78 -17.25 22.92
N ARG A 317 -38.08 -18.27 23.73
CA ARG A 317 -39.21 -18.24 24.69
C ARG A 317 -38.84 -18.54 26.13
N LYS A 318 -38.07 -19.61 26.37
CA LYS A 318 -37.79 -20.04 27.74
C LYS A 318 -36.43 -20.71 27.86
N VAL A 319 -35.65 -20.28 28.85
CA VAL A 319 -34.43 -20.98 29.26
C VAL A 319 -34.80 -22.04 30.30
N VAL A 320 -34.40 -23.29 30.06
CA VAL A 320 -34.71 -24.40 30.96
C VAL A 320 -33.51 -24.70 31.85
N LEU A 321 -33.71 -24.50 33.15
CA LEU A 321 -32.72 -24.81 34.18
C LEU A 321 -33.00 -26.18 34.83
N ARG A 322 -31.94 -26.94 35.12
CA ARG A 322 -31.97 -28.08 36.05
C ARG A 322 -30.74 -28.04 36.93
N GLY A 323 -30.91 -28.21 38.25
CA GLY A 323 -29.81 -28.13 39.20
C GLY A 323 -29.07 -26.79 39.16
N GLY A 324 -29.77 -25.70 38.82
CA GLY A 324 -29.20 -24.36 38.68
C GLY A 324 -28.46 -24.08 37.37
N GLN A 325 -28.28 -25.07 36.49
CA GLN A 325 -27.57 -24.96 35.21
C GLN A 325 -28.52 -24.99 34.02
N ILE A 326 -28.16 -24.31 32.93
CA ILE A 326 -28.89 -24.40 31.66
C ILE A 326 -28.73 -25.81 31.08
N VAL A 327 -29.85 -26.41 30.67
CA VAL A 327 -29.86 -27.74 30.00
C VAL A 327 -30.56 -27.72 28.64
N ALA A 328 -31.37 -26.70 28.38
CA ALA A 328 -32.05 -26.49 27.11
C ALA A 328 -32.58 -25.05 27.00
N MET A 329 -32.94 -24.67 25.77
CA MET A 329 -33.68 -23.47 25.46
C MET A 329 -34.86 -23.81 24.55
N GLU A 330 -36.02 -23.28 24.86
CA GLU A 330 -37.25 -23.40 24.08
C GLU A 330 -37.44 -22.16 23.22
N PHE A 331 -37.82 -22.41 21.97
CA PHE A 331 -38.07 -21.43 20.93
C PHE A 331 -39.44 -21.67 20.33
N VAL A 332 -40.03 -20.62 19.75
CA VAL A 332 -41.17 -20.74 18.84
C VAL A 332 -40.71 -20.45 17.42
N ARG A 333 -41.35 -21.10 16.45
CA ARG A 333 -41.11 -20.81 15.04
C ARG A 333 -41.56 -19.39 14.72
N THR A 334 -40.82 -18.73 13.83
CA THR A 334 -41.21 -17.46 13.23
C THR A 334 -41.45 -17.61 11.74
N GLU A 335 -42.36 -16.82 11.19
CA GLU A 335 -42.52 -16.73 9.73
C GLU A 335 -42.85 -15.31 9.28
N GLN A 336 -42.63 -15.06 7.98
CA GLN A 336 -42.96 -13.78 7.36
C GLN A 336 -44.34 -13.87 6.69
N GLY A 337 -45.25 -12.99 7.09
CA GLY A 337 -46.56 -12.85 6.45
C GLY A 337 -46.46 -12.18 5.08
N ASN A 338 -47.56 -12.23 4.32
CA ASN A 338 -47.63 -11.64 2.98
C ASN A 338 -47.41 -10.11 2.95
N ASP A 339 -47.63 -9.43 4.08
CA ASP A 339 -47.41 -7.99 4.27
C ASP A 339 -45.96 -7.66 4.70
N GLY A 340 -45.09 -8.67 4.80
CA GLY A 340 -43.72 -8.54 5.25
C GLY A 340 -43.54 -8.50 6.78
N SER A 341 -44.63 -8.52 7.55
CA SER A 341 -44.59 -8.59 9.02
C SER A 341 -44.09 -9.96 9.49
N TRP A 342 -43.46 -9.99 10.66
CA TRP A 342 -42.97 -11.23 11.26
C TRP A 342 -43.91 -11.69 12.36
N LYS A 343 -44.32 -12.96 12.31
CA LYS A 343 -45.20 -13.60 13.29
C LYS A 343 -44.49 -14.72 14.02
N GLU A 344 -44.95 -15.01 15.23
CA GLU A 344 -44.46 -16.09 16.10
C GLU A 344 -45.58 -17.12 16.25
N ASP A 345 -45.27 -18.38 15.95
CA ASP A 345 -46.21 -19.50 15.99
C ASP A 345 -46.05 -20.25 17.32
N GLU A 346 -46.88 -19.88 18.32
CA GLU A 346 -46.78 -20.41 19.69
C GLU A 346 -46.99 -21.93 19.80
N ASP A 347 -47.69 -22.54 18.85
CA ASP A 347 -47.94 -23.98 18.78
C ASP A 347 -46.75 -24.76 18.19
N GLN A 348 -45.83 -24.09 17.50
CA GLN A 348 -44.69 -24.71 16.84
C GLN A 348 -43.40 -24.46 17.64
N ILE A 349 -43.20 -25.28 18.66
CA ILE A 349 -42.11 -25.15 19.63
C ILE A 349 -40.91 -26.03 19.26
N VAL A 350 -39.70 -25.47 19.40
CA VAL A 350 -38.44 -26.22 19.33
C VAL A 350 -37.75 -26.18 20.69
N ARG A 351 -37.40 -27.34 21.23
CA ARG A 351 -36.58 -27.45 22.44
C ARG A 351 -35.17 -27.92 22.09
N LEU A 352 -34.22 -26.99 22.10
CA LEU A 352 -32.82 -27.25 21.77
C LEU A 352 -32.01 -27.47 23.05
N LYS A 353 -31.29 -28.59 23.15
CA LYS A 353 -30.38 -28.85 24.28
C LYS A 353 -29.19 -27.90 24.21
N ALA A 354 -28.84 -27.30 25.34
CA ALA A 354 -27.73 -26.38 25.46
C ALA A 354 -27.22 -26.35 26.88
N ASP A 355 -25.92 -26.11 27.01
CA ASP A 355 -25.22 -25.94 28.29
C ASP A 355 -24.88 -24.45 28.50
N VAL A 356 -24.70 -23.71 27.40
CA VAL A 356 -24.39 -22.27 27.40
C VAL A 356 -25.29 -21.53 26.42
N VAL A 357 -25.76 -20.34 26.81
CA VAL A 357 -26.53 -19.42 25.96
C VAL A 357 -25.83 -18.06 25.95
N ILE A 358 -25.56 -17.53 24.76
CA ILE A 358 -24.95 -16.23 24.54
C ILE A 358 -25.91 -15.33 23.75
N SER A 359 -26.38 -14.26 24.37
CA SER A 359 -27.23 -13.26 23.70
C SER A 359 -26.38 -12.21 22.97
N ALA A 360 -26.56 -12.09 21.65
CA ALA A 360 -25.87 -11.15 20.78
C ALA A 360 -26.86 -10.25 20.02
N PHE A 361 -27.83 -9.67 20.72
CA PHE A 361 -28.88 -8.79 20.16
C PHE A 361 -28.44 -7.35 19.90
N GLY A 362 -27.15 -7.06 19.99
CA GLY A 362 -26.58 -5.73 19.85
C GLY A 362 -26.43 -5.02 21.20
N SER A 363 -26.18 -3.72 21.13
CA SER A 363 -25.90 -2.87 22.27
C SER A 363 -26.72 -1.59 22.20
N ILE A 364 -26.92 -0.94 23.35
CA ILE A 364 -27.76 0.25 23.52
C ILE A 364 -27.11 1.22 24.50
N LEU A 365 -27.66 2.44 24.59
CA LEU A 365 -27.40 3.40 25.66
C LEU A 365 -28.61 3.44 26.59
N SER A 366 -28.48 2.84 27.78
CA SER A 366 -29.59 2.67 28.73
C SER A 366 -29.32 3.19 30.13
N ASP A 367 -28.06 3.42 30.51
CA ASP A 367 -27.73 3.97 31.82
C ASP A 367 -28.20 5.44 31.94
N ASN A 368 -29.19 5.66 32.81
CA ASN A 368 -29.75 6.99 33.05
C ASN A 368 -28.71 7.96 33.60
N LYS A 369 -27.74 7.51 34.40
CA LYS A 369 -26.69 8.40 34.93
C LYS A 369 -25.80 8.93 33.81
N VAL A 370 -25.46 8.07 32.84
CA VAL A 370 -24.66 8.47 31.67
C VAL A 370 -25.45 9.46 30.81
N ARG A 371 -26.75 9.22 30.60
CA ARG A 371 -27.63 10.14 29.86
C ARG A 371 -27.80 11.48 30.57
N GLU A 372 -27.97 11.48 31.88
CA GLU A 372 -28.04 12.69 32.71
C GLU A 372 -26.73 13.48 32.68
N ALA A 373 -25.58 12.79 32.66
CA ALA A 373 -24.26 13.42 32.53
C ALA A 373 -24.06 14.13 31.17
N MET A 374 -24.87 13.79 30.16
CA MET A 374 -24.90 14.45 28.85
C MET A 374 -25.88 15.65 28.79
N ALA A 375 -26.62 15.96 29.86
CA ALA A 375 -27.54 17.10 29.84
C ALA A 375 -26.78 18.44 29.62
N PRO A 376 -27.30 19.37 28.81
CA PRO A 376 -28.68 19.44 28.31
C PRO A 376 -28.87 19.01 26.83
N ILE A 377 -27.97 18.19 26.25
CA ILE A 377 -28.11 17.84 24.83
C ILE A 377 -29.43 17.13 24.55
N LYS A 378 -29.99 17.36 23.35
CA LYS A 378 -31.20 16.67 22.89
C LYS A 378 -30.90 15.22 22.53
N PHE A 379 -31.87 14.36 22.79
CA PHE A 379 -31.87 12.96 22.39
C PHE A 379 -32.97 12.72 21.37
N ASN A 380 -32.68 11.91 20.36
CA ASN A 380 -33.64 11.52 19.34
C ASN A 380 -34.60 10.42 19.85
N ARG A 381 -35.56 10.01 19.00
CA ARG A 381 -36.55 8.97 19.31
C ARG A 381 -35.96 7.60 19.69
N TRP A 382 -34.70 7.36 19.35
CA TRP A 382 -33.98 6.11 19.65
C TRP A 382 -33.23 6.16 20.99
N GLY A 383 -33.32 7.28 21.71
CA GLY A 383 -32.62 7.45 22.98
C GLY A 383 -31.11 7.70 22.81
N LEU A 384 -30.67 8.14 21.63
CA LEU A 384 -29.29 8.53 21.33
C LEU A 384 -29.16 10.05 21.19
N PRO A 385 -27.97 10.64 21.43
CA PRO A 385 -27.70 12.04 21.15
C PRO A 385 -28.12 12.42 19.73
N GLU A 386 -28.89 13.49 19.60
CA GLU A 386 -29.24 14.05 18.30
C GLU A 386 -28.08 14.89 17.78
N VAL A 387 -27.60 14.57 16.58
CA VAL A 387 -26.53 15.30 15.89
C VAL A 387 -26.96 15.72 14.49
N ASP A 388 -26.40 16.82 14.02
CA ASP A 388 -26.45 17.17 12.61
C ASP A 388 -25.51 16.21 11.82
N PRO A 389 -26.00 15.55 10.75
CA PRO A 389 -25.25 14.49 10.07
C PRO A 389 -24.08 15.00 9.23
N GLU A 390 -24.02 16.29 8.92
CA GLU A 390 -22.91 16.90 8.18
C GLU A 390 -21.82 17.37 9.15
N THR A 391 -22.21 17.98 10.27
CA THR A 391 -21.28 18.64 11.19
C THR A 391 -20.90 17.81 12.40
N MET A 392 -21.68 16.75 12.69
CA MET A 392 -21.62 15.93 13.92
C MET A 392 -21.89 16.72 15.21
N GLN A 393 -22.40 17.94 15.09
CA GLN A 393 -22.71 18.84 16.20
C GLN A 393 -24.03 18.43 16.86
N THR A 394 -24.07 18.46 18.19
CA THR A 394 -25.32 18.22 18.94
C THR A 394 -26.18 19.50 19.02
N SER A 395 -27.26 19.49 19.81
CA SER A 395 -28.01 20.70 20.12
C SER A 395 -27.21 21.77 20.89
N GLU A 396 -26.07 21.39 21.48
CA GLU A 396 -25.14 22.30 22.15
C GLU A 396 -23.94 22.59 21.21
N PRO A 397 -23.66 23.87 20.85
CA PRO A 397 -22.67 24.18 19.82
C PRO A 397 -21.23 23.70 20.09
N TRP A 398 -20.88 23.53 21.37
CA TRP A 398 -19.56 23.11 21.85
C TRP A 398 -19.45 21.59 22.06
N VAL A 399 -20.52 20.84 21.78
CA VAL A 399 -20.59 19.39 21.99
C VAL A 399 -20.91 18.69 20.67
N PHE A 400 -20.06 17.73 20.32
CA PHE A 400 -20.14 16.91 19.12
C PHE A 400 -20.24 15.44 19.52
N ALA A 401 -20.78 14.59 18.65
CA ALA A 401 -20.84 13.14 18.91
C ALA A 401 -20.71 12.35 17.60
N GLY A 402 -20.14 11.15 17.68
CA GLY A 402 -19.91 10.30 16.51
C GLY A 402 -19.58 8.85 16.86
N GLY A 403 -19.58 7.98 15.85
CA GLY A 403 -19.51 6.53 16.03
C GLY A 403 -20.85 5.93 16.46
N ASP A 404 -20.83 4.74 17.06
CA ASP A 404 -22.08 4.01 17.41
C ASP A 404 -23.07 4.85 18.23
N VAL A 405 -22.57 5.76 19.10
CA VAL A 405 -23.42 6.63 19.93
C VAL A 405 -24.15 7.70 19.11
N GLY A 406 -23.58 8.12 17.97
CA GLY A 406 -24.23 9.03 17.01
C GLY A 406 -25.36 8.34 16.24
N GLY A 407 -25.42 7.01 16.25
CA GLY A 407 -26.51 6.22 15.66
C GLY A 407 -26.51 6.17 14.12
N LEU A 408 -25.45 6.66 13.47
CA LEU A 408 -25.26 6.62 12.02
C LEU A 408 -24.35 5.47 11.58
N ALA A 409 -23.21 5.31 12.25
CA ALA A 409 -22.21 4.30 11.95
C ALA A 409 -22.65 2.89 12.37
N ASN A 410 -22.28 1.89 11.57
CA ASN A 410 -22.39 0.46 11.89
C ASN A 410 -21.04 -0.27 11.82
N THR A 411 -19.98 0.42 11.40
CA THR A 411 -18.64 -0.13 11.20
C THR A 411 -17.55 0.74 11.82
N THR A 412 -16.36 0.15 12.01
CA THR A 412 -15.19 0.89 12.48
C THR A 412 -14.84 2.07 11.55
N VAL A 413 -14.90 1.89 10.24
CA VAL A 413 -14.49 2.93 9.27
C VAL A 413 -15.49 4.10 9.22
N GLU A 414 -16.79 3.84 9.41
CA GLU A 414 -17.78 4.91 9.54
C GLU A 414 -17.58 5.66 10.87
N SER A 415 -17.31 4.95 11.96
CA SER A 415 -16.99 5.60 13.25
C SER A 415 -15.75 6.49 13.15
N VAL A 416 -14.71 6.03 12.45
CA VAL A 416 -13.53 6.86 12.14
C VAL A 416 -13.92 8.08 11.32
N ASN A 417 -14.80 7.93 10.33
CA ASN A 417 -15.27 9.04 9.51
C ASN A 417 -16.07 10.07 10.31
N ASP A 418 -16.94 9.64 11.23
CA ASP A 418 -17.67 10.57 12.10
C ASP A 418 -16.69 11.42 12.92
N GLY A 419 -15.63 10.81 13.47
CA GLY A 419 -14.57 11.55 14.16
C GLY A 419 -13.79 12.50 13.25
N LYS A 420 -13.48 12.08 12.01
CA LYS A 420 -12.83 12.91 10.99
C LYS A 420 -13.69 14.13 10.66
N GLN A 421 -14.97 13.91 10.39
CA GLN A 421 -15.94 14.95 10.06
C GLN A 421 -16.10 15.94 11.23
N ALA A 422 -16.32 15.41 12.44
CA ALA A 422 -16.45 16.23 13.64
C ALA A 422 -15.23 17.12 13.88
N SER A 423 -14.01 16.63 13.63
CA SER A 423 -12.78 17.40 13.87
C SER A 423 -12.72 18.72 13.09
N TRP A 424 -13.23 18.75 11.84
CA TRP A 424 -13.27 19.97 11.04
C TRP A 424 -14.24 20.99 11.60
N TYR A 425 -15.44 20.55 12.00
CA TYR A 425 -16.46 21.44 12.54
C TYR A 425 -16.18 21.86 13.99
N MET A 426 -15.52 21.01 14.77
CA MET A 426 -14.93 21.38 16.06
C MET A 426 -13.86 22.45 15.86
N HIS A 427 -12.99 22.29 14.84
CA HIS A 427 -11.99 23.31 14.51
C HIS A 427 -12.66 24.64 14.15
N ARG A 428 -13.63 24.63 13.23
CA ARG A 428 -14.39 25.82 12.84
C ARG A 428 -15.09 26.48 14.04
N TYR A 429 -15.68 25.68 14.92
CA TYR A 429 -16.32 26.17 16.13
C TYR A 429 -15.32 26.88 17.05
N ILE A 430 -14.22 26.21 17.41
CA ILE A 430 -13.19 26.79 18.29
C ILE A 430 -12.64 28.07 17.67
N GLN A 431 -12.21 28.05 16.40
CA GLN A 431 -11.68 29.26 15.75
C GLN A 431 -12.67 30.43 15.76
N SER A 432 -13.97 30.15 15.61
CA SER A 432 -15.01 31.19 15.69
C SER A 432 -15.12 31.85 17.08
N LEU A 433 -14.83 31.13 18.18
CA LEU A 433 -14.80 31.71 19.52
C LEU A 433 -13.67 32.72 19.69
N HIS A 434 -12.58 32.51 18.94
CA HIS A 434 -11.39 33.35 18.95
C HIS A 434 -11.37 34.39 17.80
N GLY A 435 -12.49 34.55 17.09
CA GLY A 435 -12.63 35.55 16.02
C GLY A 435 -11.83 35.25 14.75
N VAL A 436 -11.39 34.00 14.56
CA VAL A 436 -10.62 33.55 13.40
C VAL A 436 -11.55 32.88 12.39
N ALA A 437 -11.56 33.38 11.16
CA ALA A 437 -12.29 32.75 10.06
C ALA A 437 -11.47 31.59 9.48
N VAL A 438 -12.14 30.46 9.23
CA VAL A 438 -11.57 29.28 8.56
C VAL A 438 -12.14 29.15 7.15
N SER A 439 -11.43 28.42 6.28
CA SER A 439 -11.90 28.11 4.93
C SER A 439 -13.31 27.50 4.94
N THR A 440 -14.11 27.81 3.92
CA THR A 440 -15.42 27.16 3.75
C THR A 440 -15.27 25.75 3.18
N VAL A 441 -14.14 25.45 2.56
CA VAL A 441 -13.77 24.13 2.05
C VAL A 441 -12.96 23.41 3.14
N PRO A 442 -13.32 22.18 3.54
CA PRO A 442 -12.54 21.41 4.50
C PRO A 442 -11.10 21.16 4.06
N GLU A 443 -10.15 21.52 4.92
CA GLU A 443 -8.69 21.43 4.69
C GLU A 443 -8.03 20.61 5.81
N LEU A 444 -8.48 19.37 6.01
CA LEU A 444 -7.89 18.48 7.01
C LEU A 444 -6.46 18.07 6.59
N PRO A 445 -5.45 18.20 7.47
CA PRO A 445 -4.07 17.86 7.10
C PRO A 445 -3.85 16.35 6.92
N LEU A 446 -2.92 16.03 6.02
CA LEU A 446 -2.46 14.67 5.75
C LEU A 446 -1.67 14.07 6.93
N PHE A 447 -1.31 12.79 6.81
CA PHE A 447 -0.42 12.09 7.72
C PHE A 447 1.05 12.36 7.35
N TYR A 448 1.90 12.66 8.34
CA TYR A 448 3.31 12.94 8.12
C TYR A 448 4.24 12.13 9.04
N THR A 449 5.43 11.84 8.55
CA THR A 449 6.51 11.17 9.30
C THR A 449 7.86 11.85 9.01
N PRO A 450 8.95 11.51 9.74
CA PRO A 450 10.28 12.03 9.43
C PRO A 450 10.78 11.70 8.01
N ILE A 451 10.21 10.70 7.34
CA ILE A 451 10.54 10.39 5.93
C ILE A 451 10.18 11.56 5.02
N ASP A 452 9.09 12.28 5.29
CA ASP A 452 8.64 13.38 4.43
C ASP A 452 9.60 14.57 4.43
N LEU A 453 10.48 14.66 5.43
CA LEU A 453 11.50 15.70 5.56
C LEU A 453 12.78 15.37 4.78
N VAL A 454 12.88 14.17 4.18
CA VAL A 454 14.07 13.76 3.44
C VAL A 454 14.20 14.58 2.16
N ASP A 455 15.35 15.25 2.03
CA ASP A 455 15.73 15.99 0.85
C ASP A 455 16.11 15.04 -0.29
N ILE A 456 15.32 15.09 -1.37
CA ILE A 456 15.54 14.34 -2.60
C ILE A 456 15.96 15.26 -3.76
N SER A 457 16.31 16.51 -3.49
CA SER A 457 16.85 17.42 -4.51
C SER A 457 18.22 16.95 -5.01
N VAL A 458 18.57 17.38 -6.22
CA VAL A 458 19.85 17.04 -6.84
C VAL A 458 20.31 18.18 -7.75
N GLU A 459 21.62 18.40 -7.80
CA GLU A 459 22.24 19.32 -8.75
C GLU A 459 22.95 18.53 -9.85
N MET A 460 22.75 18.92 -11.10
CA MET A 460 23.39 18.30 -12.27
C MET A 460 23.66 19.36 -13.33
N ALA A 461 24.90 19.41 -13.83
CA ALA A 461 25.31 20.38 -14.86
C ALA A 461 24.97 21.85 -14.50
N GLY A 462 25.08 22.20 -13.22
CA GLY A 462 24.74 23.55 -12.70
C GLY A 462 23.25 23.84 -12.53
N LEU A 463 22.37 22.87 -12.85
CA LEU A 463 20.92 22.98 -12.69
C LEU A 463 20.47 22.30 -11.40
N LYS A 464 19.58 22.96 -10.65
CA LYS A 464 19.02 22.44 -9.39
C LYS A 464 17.64 21.86 -9.64
N PHE A 465 17.49 20.57 -9.35
CA PHE A 465 16.24 19.85 -9.49
C PHE A 465 15.62 19.65 -8.11
N PRO A 466 14.33 20.01 -7.91
CA PRO A 466 13.68 19.81 -6.60
C PRO A 466 13.49 18.33 -6.26
N ASN A 467 13.43 17.46 -7.27
CA ASN A 467 13.49 16.01 -7.18
C ASN A 467 14.06 15.45 -8.50
N PRO A 468 14.57 14.20 -8.54
CA PRO A 468 15.30 13.71 -9.70
C PRO A 468 14.37 13.20 -10.81
N PHE A 469 13.04 13.30 -10.68
CA PHE A 469 12.09 12.71 -11.62
C PHE A 469 11.56 13.75 -12.60
N GLY A 470 11.51 13.38 -13.88
CA GLY A 470 11.00 14.27 -14.91
C GLY A 470 10.33 13.57 -16.08
N LEU A 471 9.54 14.34 -16.82
CA LEU A 471 8.90 13.85 -18.03
C LEU A 471 9.90 13.75 -19.19
N ALA A 472 10.00 12.58 -19.81
CA ALA A 472 10.78 12.43 -21.04
C ALA A 472 10.11 13.15 -22.23
N SER A 473 10.90 13.54 -23.24
CA SER A 473 10.40 14.03 -24.53
C SER A 473 9.62 12.92 -25.25
N ALA A 474 8.30 12.90 -25.08
CA ALA A 474 7.43 11.80 -25.52
C ALA A 474 5.94 12.20 -25.49
N THR A 475 5.05 11.21 -25.56
CA THR A 475 3.59 11.44 -25.54
C THR A 475 3.09 12.18 -24.29
N PRO A 476 3.63 11.97 -23.07
CA PRO A 476 3.19 12.74 -21.89
C PRO A 476 3.54 14.23 -21.97
N THR A 477 4.39 14.64 -22.92
CA THR A 477 4.75 16.05 -23.18
C THR A 477 4.32 16.50 -24.57
N THR A 478 3.26 15.90 -25.13
CA THR A 478 2.70 16.28 -26.45
C THR A 478 2.31 17.76 -26.54
N SER A 479 1.86 18.36 -25.42
CA SER A 479 1.44 19.76 -25.33
C SER A 479 1.97 20.39 -24.05
N SER A 480 2.26 21.69 -24.08
CA SER A 480 2.75 22.44 -22.91
C SER A 480 1.79 22.48 -21.73
N SER A 481 0.47 22.45 -21.98
CA SER A 481 -0.54 22.33 -20.92
C SER A 481 -0.48 20.99 -20.16
N MET A 482 0.10 19.95 -20.76
CA MET A 482 0.37 18.70 -20.05
C MET A 482 1.56 18.84 -19.11
N ILE A 483 2.62 19.54 -19.56
CA ILE A 483 3.79 19.85 -18.73
C ILE A 483 3.39 20.71 -17.53
N ARG A 484 2.54 21.74 -17.75
CA ARG A 484 1.97 22.55 -16.66
C ARG A 484 1.33 21.68 -15.58
N ARG A 485 0.41 20.79 -15.96
CA ARG A 485 -0.26 19.89 -15.00
C ARG A 485 0.69 18.91 -14.33
N ALA A 486 1.79 18.54 -14.98
CA ALA A 486 2.82 17.71 -14.37
C ALA A 486 3.62 18.50 -13.32
N PHE A 487 3.97 19.76 -13.59
CA PHE A 487 4.57 20.63 -12.57
C PHE A 487 3.62 20.90 -11.41
N GLU A 488 2.33 21.14 -11.67
CA GLU A 488 1.30 21.25 -10.63
C GLU A 488 1.19 19.98 -9.78
N ALA A 489 1.43 18.80 -10.37
CA ALA A 489 1.47 17.53 -9.65
C ALA A 489 2.79 17.29 -8.87
N GLY A 490 3.86 18.06 -9.13
CA GLY A 490 5.15 17.98 -8.41
C GLY A 490 6.32 17.35 -9.18
N TRP A 491 6.21 17.15 -10.49
CA TRP A 491 7.34 16.65 -11.31
C TRP A 491 8.49 17.65 -11.32
N GLY A 492 9.71 17.23 -10.96
CA GLY A 492 10.82 18.16 -10.78
C GLY A 492 11.35 18.79 -12.07
N PHE A 493 11.22 18.08 -13.20
CA PHE A 493 11.54 18.61 -14.51
C PHE A 493 10.69 18.01 -15.63
N ALA A 494 10.74 18.63 -16.81
CA ALA A 494 10.11 18.09 -18.01
C ALA A 494 10.94 18.40 -19.25
N VAL A 495 10.84 17.52 -20.24
CA VAL A 495 11.42 17.75 -21.56
C VAL A 495 10.29 17.96 -22.57
N THR A 496 10.33 19.05 -23.32
CA THR A 496 9.34 19.29 -24.40
C THR A 496 9.36 18.12 -25.38
N LYS A 497 8.21 17.80 -26.01
CA LYS A 497 8.25 16.92 -27.18
C LYS A 497 9.21 17.54 -28.20
N THR A 498 10.09 16.72 -28.78
CA THR A 498 11.09 17.19 -29.74
C THR A 498 10.44 18.03 -30.82
N PHE A 499 10.94 19.22 -31.09
CA PHE A 499 10.46 20.08 -32.18
C PHE A 499 11.62 20.49 -33.10
N SER A 500 11.25 20.96 -34.29
CA SER A 500 12.19 21.35 -35.35
C SER A 500 11.78 22.70 -35.94
N LEU A 501 12.60 23.21 -36.86
CA LEU A 501 12.26 24.37 -37.68
C LEU A 501 11.05 24.07 -38.58
N ASP A 502 10.31 25.09 -38.99
CA ASP A 502 9.08 24.93 -39.78
C ASP A 502 9.30 24.20 -41.12
N LYS A 503 10.49 24.30 -41.70
CA LYS A 503 10.87 23.56 -42.92
C LYS A 503 10.92 22.04 -42.72
N ASP A 504 11.11 21.59 -41.49
CA ASP A 504 11.21 20.19 -41.08
C ASP A 504 9.92 19.68 -40.43
N ILE A 505 8.80 20.37 -40.65
CA ILE A 505 7.50 19.97 -40.12
C ILE A 505 7.14 18.55 -40.54
N VAL A 506 6.43 17.85 -39.65
CA VAL A 506 6.04 16.46 -39.83
C VAL A 506 4.54 16.25 -39.66
N THR A 507 4.07 15.11 -40.15
CA THR A 507 2.70 14.64 -39.96
C THR A 507 2.76 13.20 -39.49
N ASN A 508 2.13 12.92 -38.35
CA ASN A 508 2.06 11.58 -37.80
C ASN A 508 1.07 10.71 -38.59
N VAL A 509 1.34 9.41 -38.63
CA VAL A 509 0.40 8.40 -39.13
C VAL A 509 -0.48 7.85 -38.00
N SER A 510 -1.51 7.08 -38.35
CA SER A 510 -2.35 6.35 -37.38
C SER A 510 -2.82 5.01 -37.93
N PRO A 511 -2.88 3.93 -37.11
CA PRO A 511 -2.43 3.84 -35.71
C PRO A 511 -0.90 3.90 -35.57
N ARG A 512 -0.39 4.37 -34.42
CA ARG A 512 1.06 4.60 -34.23
C ARG A 512 1.65 4.23 -32.87
N ILE A 513 0.84 3.92 -31.86
CA ILE A 513 1.31 3.47 -30.55
C ILE A 513 0.51 2.22 -30.20
N VAL A 514 1.20 1.15 -29.83
CA VAL A 514 0.59 -0.14 -29.51
C VAL A 514 1.15 -0.70 -28.22
N ARG A 515 0.34 -1.49 -27.50
CA ARG A 515 0.81 -2.26 -26.35
C ARG A 515 1.91 -3.24 -26.75
N GLY A 516 2.79 -3.53 -25.81
CA GLY A 516 3.80 -4.56 -25.96
C GLY A 516 3.25 -5.96 -25.78
N ILE A 517 3.77 -6.94 -26.51
CA ILE A 517 3.49 -8.37 -26.31
C ILE A 517 4.59 -9.08 -25.50
N THR A 518 5.55 -8.31 -24.95
CA THR A 518 6.74 -8.80 -24.24
C THR A 518 6.43 -9.57 -22.95
N SER A 519 5.19 -9.50 -22.46
CA SER A 519 4.73 -10.20 -21.25
C SER A 519 3.46 -11.02 -21.52
N GLY A 520 3.32 -11.55 -22.74
CA GLY A 520 2.19 -12.40 -23.13
C GLY A 520 0.88 -11.62 -23.32
N PRO A 521 -0.27 -12.32 -23.32
CA PRO A 521 -1.59 -11.74 -23.56
C PRO A 521 -2.20 -11.06 -22.31
N MET A 522 -1.39 -10.31 -21.56
CA MET A 522 -1.85 -9.52 -20.41
C MET A 522 -2.27 -8.12 -20.86
N TYR A 523 -3.52 -7.75 -20.61
CA TYR A 523 -4.09 -6.46 -20.97
C TYR A 523 -4.29 -5.56 -19.74
N GLY A 524 -4.62 -4.29 -19.96
CA GLY A 524 -4.85 -3.32 -18.90
C GLY A 524 -3.56 -2.84 -18.22
N PRO A 525 -3.51 -2.73 -16.89
CA PRO A 525 -2.48 -2.00 -16.17
C PRO A 525 -1.10 -2.66 -16.28
N GLY A 526 -0.04 -1.84 -16.31
CA GLY A 526 1.34 -2.31 -16.20
C GLY A 526 1.82 -3.08 -17.44
N GLN A 527 1.51 -2.57 -18.64
CA GLN A 527 2.06 -3.12 -19.87
C GLN A 527 3.59 -3.10 -19.80
N GLY A 528 4.22 -4.27 -20.03
CA GLY A 528 5.67 -4.42 -19.92
C GLY A 528 6.46 -3.59 -20.95
N SER A 529 5.83 -3.22 -22.06
CA SER A 529 6.38 -2.29 -23.05
C SER A 529 5.28 -1.63 -23.88
N PHE A 530 5.67 -0.62 -24.63
CA PHE A 530 4.92 -0.08 -25.77
C PHE A 530 5.84 -0.01 -26.98
N LEU A 531 5.28 -0.10 -28.18
CA LEU A 531 5.98 0.24 -29.41
C LEU A 531 5.29 1.40 -30.10
N ASN A 532 6.09 2.37 -30.56
CA ASN A 532 5.60 3.52 -31.29
C ASN A 532 6.32 3.71 -32.63
N ILE A 533 5.58 4.22 -33.60
CA ILE A 533 6.07 4.77 -34.88
C ILE A 533 5.69 6.26 -34.97
N GLU A 534 5.80 6.97 -33.84
CA GLU A 534 5.45 8.39 -33.71
C GLU A 534 6.67 9.29 -33.97
N LEU A 535 6.50 10.31 -34.80
CA LEU A 535 7.56 11.25 -35.13
C LEU A 535 7.82 12.27 -34.00
N ILE A 536 8.56 13.34 -34.33
CA ILE A 536 8.68 14.53 -33.47
C ILE A 536 7.32 15.26 -33.36
N SER A 537 7.29 16.36 -32.62
CA SER A 537 6.13 17.23 -32.47
C SER A 537 5.57 17.68 -33.81
N GLU A 538 4.25 17.57 -33.97
CA GLU A 538 3.52 18.23 -35.08
C GLU A 538 3.28 19.73 -34.82
N LYS A 539 3.53 20.20 -33.59
CA LYS A 539 3.47 21.62 -33.22
C LYS A 539 4.80 22.31 -33.55
N THR A 540 4.71 23.56 -34.00
CA THR A 540 5.82 24.38 -34.50
C THR A 540 6.82 24.80 -33.42
N ALA A 541 8.01 25.23 -33.83
CA ALA A 541 8.99 25.83 -32.92
C ALA A 541 8.42 27.07 -32.21
N ALA A 542 7.63 27.90 -32.91
CA ALA A 542 7.01 29.08 -32.32
C ALA A 542 6.06 28.73 -31.15
N TYR A 543 5.25 27.68 -31.29
CA TYR A 543 4.41 27.18 -30.20
C TYR A 543 5.24 26.78 -28.98
N TRP A 544 6.33 26.04 -29.20
CA TRP A 544 7.17 25.55 -28.11
C TRP A 544 7.97 26.66 -27.45
N CYS A 545 8.56 27.58 -28.22
CA CYS A 545 9.29 28.72 -27.66
C CYS A 545 8.37 29.60 -26.81
N LYS A 546 7.15 29.90 -27.30
CA LYS A 546 6.17 30.64 -26.50
C LYS A 546 5.80 29.89 -25.22
N SER A 547 5.55 28.58 -25.33
CA SER A 547 5.17 27.74 -24.20
C SER A 547 6.29 27.60 -23.16
N ILE A 548 7.55 27.57 -23.58
CA ILE A 548 8.72 27.52 -22.69
C ILE A 548 8.75 28.80 -21.84
N ALA A 549 8.61 29.96 -22.47
CA ALA A 549 8.57 31.23 -21.76
C ALA A 549 7.40 31.28 -20.75
N GLU A 550 6.21 30.84 -21.14
CA GLU A 550 5.03 30.77 -20.26
C GLU A 550 5.26 29.81 -19.07
N LEU A 551 5.81 28.61 -19.31
CA LEU A 551 6.06 27.63 -18.25
C LEU A 551 7.16 28.09 -17.29
N LYS A 552 8.22 28.73 -17.76
CA LYS A 552 9.30 29.22 -16.90
C LYS A 552 8.92 30.46 -16.10
N ALA A 553 8.02 31.30 -16.63
CA ALA A 553 7.44 32.40 -15.87
C ALA A 553 6.63 31.87 -14.68
N ASP A 554 5.83 30.83 -14.88
CA ASP A 554 4.93 30.30 -13.85
C ASP A 554 5.63 29.31 -12.90
N PHE A 555 6.65 28.60 -13.38
CA PHE A 555 7.36 27.57 -12.63
C PHE A 555 8.88 27.79 -12.67
N PRO A 556 9.40 28.88 -12.07
CA PRO A 556 10.82 29.24 -12.18
C PRO A 556 11.77 28.18 -11.59
N ASN A 557 11.33 27.47 -10.55
CA ASN A 557 12.12 26.45 -9.84
C ASN A 557 12.03 25.05 -10.47
N HIS A 558 11.18 24.85 -11.49
CA HIS A 558 11.09 23.58 -12.21
C HIS A 558 11.95 23.64 -13.46
N ILE A 559 12.72 22.58 -13.71
CA ILE A 559 13.63 22.54 -14.86
C ILE A 559 12.83 22.19 -16.13
N LEU A 560 12.97 23.01 -17.17
CA LEU A 560 12.36 22.79 -18.47
C LEU A 560 13.44 22.68 -19.54
N ILE A 561 13.56 21.47 -20.11
CA ILE A 561 14.56 21.15 -21.13
C ILE A 561 13.87 21.16 -22.50
N ALA A 562 14.37 21.96 -23.44
CA ALA A 562 13.85 21.99 -24.80
C ALA A 562 14.48 20.87 -25.63
N SER A 563 13.68 19.87 -26.04
CA SER A 563 14.15 18.86 -26.98
C SER A 563 14.04 19.38 -28.41
N ILE A 564 15.16 19.38 -29.13
CA ILE A 564 15.26 19.91 -30.49
C ILE A 564 15.91 18.92 -31.45
N MET A 565 15.58 19.03 -32.74
CA MET A 565 16.15 18.20 -33.80
C MET A 565 16.19 18.94 -35.13
N CYS A 566 17.32 18.82 -35.84
CA CYS A 566 17.52 19.34 -37.18
C CYS A 566 18.17 18.28 -38.08
N SER A 567 18.19 18.56 -39.39
CA SER A 567 19.09 17.90 -40.35
C SER A 567 20.56 18.09 -39.96
N TYR A 568 21.48 17.36 -40.60
CA TYR A 568 22.92 17.59 -40.40
C TYR A 568 23.37 18.89 -41.08
N SER A 569 22.95 20.01 -40.50
CA SER A 569 23.17 21.39 -40.97
C SER A 569 23.59 22.25 -39.78
N ARG A 570 24.76 22.89 -39.89
CA ARG A 570 25.28 23.75 -38.82
C ARG A 570 24.36 24.92 -38.54
N GLU A 571 23.87 25.54 -39.61
CA GLU A 571 23.00 26.72 -39.58
C GLU A 571 21.70 26.39 -38.85
N ASP A 572 21.09 25.24 -39.15
CA ASP A 572 19.81 24.82 -38.57
C ASP A 572 19.92 24.56 -37.07
N TRP A 573 20.93 23.79 -36.65
CA TRP A 573 21.18 23.50 -35.24
C TRP A 573 21.50 24.78 -34.47
N THR A 574 22.24 25.71 -35.08
CA THR A 574 22.57 27.01 -34.47
C THR A 574 21.31 27.87 -34.29
N GLU A 575 20.46 27.97 -35.31
CA GLU A 575 19.22 28.74 -35.29
C GLU A 575 18.26 28.20 -34.22
N LEU A 576 17.94 26.91 -34.30
CA LEU A 576 16.95 26.30 -33.41
C LEU A 576 17.39 26.27 -31.95
N ALA A 577 18.69 26.03 -31.69
CA ALA A 577 19.24 26.07 -30.33
C ALA A 577 19.12 27.49 -29.72
N LYS A 578 19.45 28.53 -30.48
CA LYS A 578 19.29 29.92 -30.04
C LYS A 578 17.84 30.29 -29.80
N MET A 579 16.92 29.85 -30.66
CA MET A 579 15.49 30.08 -30.45
C MET A 579 15.01 29.51 -29.11
N ALA A 580 15.42 28.28 -28.78
CA ALA A 580 15.05 27.62 -27.54
C ALA A 580 15.71 28.25 -26.30
N GLU A 581 16.98 28.69 -26.41
CA GLU A 581 17.66 29.43 -25.34
C GLU A 581 16.99 30.79 -25.08
N VAL A 582 16.71 31.56 -26.14
CA VAL A 582 16.03 32.87 -26.04
C VAL A 582 14.63 32.75 -25.44
N ALA A 583 13.95 31.63 -25.68
CA ALA A 583 12.66 31.33 -25.05
C ALA A 583 12.75 31.12 -23.52
N GLY A 584 13.95 30.94 -22.98
CA GLY A 584 14.20 30.76 -21.55
C GLY A 584 14.30 29.30 -21.09
N ALA A 585 14.56 28.35 -22.00
CA ALA A 585 14.79 26.97 -21.59
C ALA A 585 16.00 26.87 -20.64
N ASP A 586 15.91 26.04 -19.59
CA ASP A 586 17.03 25.87 -18.65
C ASP A 586 18.17 25.07 -19.27
N ALA A 587 17.85 24.19 -20.22
CA ALA A 587 18.80 23.41 -21.00
C ALA A 587 18.19 22.92 -22.32
N LEU A 588 19.02 22.36 -23.19
CA LEU A 588 18.59 21.68 -24.42
C LEU A 588 18.81 20.17 -24.36
N GLU A 589 17.95 19.41 -25.03
CA GLU A 589 18.16 17.98 -25.31
C GLU A 589 18.21 17.74 -26.83
N LEU A 590 19.39 17.37 -27.33
CA LEU A 590 19.60 17.13 -28.77
C LEU A 590 19.11 15.73 -29.12
N ASN A 591 18.00 15.64 -29.85
CA ASN A 591 17.45 14.35 -30.25
C ASN A 591 18.20 13.79 -31.47
N LEU A 592 19.21 12.97 -31.21
CA LEU A 592 20.01 12.29 -32.24
C LEU A 592 19.57 10.84 -32.44
N SER A 593 18.38 10.46 -31.98
CA SER A 593 18.12 9.05 -31.67
C SER A 593 16.78 8.50 -32.12
N CYS A 594 15.90 9.32 -32.72
CA CYS A 594 14.62 8.83 -33.25
C CYS A 594 14.86 7.74 -34.31
N PRO A 595 14.42 6.48 -34.08
CA PRO A 595 14.79 5.36 -34.94
C PRO A 595 13.92 5.22 -36.20
N HIS A 596 12.85 5.99 -36.33
CA HIS A 596 11.86 5.81 -37.40
C HIS A 596 11.43 7.14 -38.02
N GLY A 597 11.21 7.12 -39.34
CA GLY A 597 10.76 8.24 -40.18
C GLY A 597 11.75 9.42 -40.33
N MET A 598 12.67 9.59 -39.37
CA MET A 598 13.67 10.67 -39.37
C MET A 598 14.99 10.26 -40.01
N GLY A 599 15.38 8.99 -39.89
CA GLY A 599 16.60 8.48 -40.52
C GLY A 599 16.57 8.63 -42.05
N GLU A 600 15.39 8.46 -42.66
CA GLU A 600 15.17 8.67 -44.10
C GLU A 600 15.40 10.12 -44.54
N ARG A 601 15.39 11.08 -43.60
CA ARG A 601 15.66 12.50 -43.82
C ARG A 601 17.07 12.91 -43.37
N GLY A 602 17.95 11.95 -43.05
CA GLY A 602 19.29 12.22 -42.52
C GLY A 602 19.28 12.79 -41.08
N MET A 603 18.21 12.59 -40.33
CA MET A 603 18.01 13.10 -38.96
C MET A 603 17.90 11.97 -37.94
N GLY A 604 17.95 12.30 -36.65
CA GLY A 604 17.74 11.34 -35.57
C GLY A 604 18.79 10.22 -35.62
N LEU A 605 18.33 8.96 -35.62
CA LEU A 605 19.21 7.78 -35.58
C LEU A 605 20.32 7.78 -36.64
N ALA A 606 20.07 8.36 -37.82
CA ALA A 606 21.08 8.47 -38.87
C ALA A 606 22.32 9.26 -38.42
N CYS A 607 22.15 10.25 -37.53
CA CYS A 607 23.26 11.00 -36.93
C CYS A 607 23.79 10.31 -35.66
N GLY A 608 22.91 9.83 -34.77
CA GLY A 608 23.32 9.31 -33.45
C GLY A 608 24.03 7.96 -33.44
N GLN A 609 24.16 7.31 -34.59
CA GLN A 609 24.96 6.08 -34.74
C GLN A 609 26.41 6.35 -35.16
N ASP A 610 26.74 7.58 -35.56
CA ASP A 610 28.06 7.98 -36.01
C ASP A 610 28.71 8.95 -35.00
N PRO A 611 29.81 8.56 -34.33
CA PRO A 611 30.53 9.43 -33.41
C PRO A 611 30.96 10.77 -34.03
N GLU A 612 31.32 10.81 -35.31
CA GLU A 612 31.77 12.05 -35.96
C GLU A 612 30.63 13.06 -36.09
N LEU A 613 29.46 12.60 -36.56
CA LEU A 613 28.28 13.47 -36.70
C LEU A 613 27.82 14.00 -35.33
N VAL A 614 27.79 13.14 -34.31
CA VAL A 614 27.43 13.53 -32.94
C VAL A 614 28.38 14.60 -32.39
N ARG A 615 29.70 14.41 -32.55
CA ARG A 615 30.72 15.37 -32.12
C ARG A 615 30.53 16.73 -32.80
N ASN A 616 30.28 16.73 -34.11
CA ASN A 616 30.12 17.96 -34.88
C ASN A 616 28.84 18.71 -34.50
N ILE A 617 27.71 18.02 -34.35
CA ILE A 617 26.45 18.63 -33.91
C ILE A 617 26.62 19.26 -32.52
N CYS A 618 27.20 18.52 -31.56
CA CYS A 618 27.45 19.06 -30.22
C CYS A 618 28.35 20.30 -30.28
N ARG A 619 29.39 20.29 -31.12
CA ARG A 619 30.29 21.43 -31.31
C ARG A 619 29.56 22.66 -31.86
N TRP A 620 28.64 22.47 -32.80
CA TRP A 620 27.84 23.56 -33.35
C TRP A 620 26.91 24.16 -32.30
N VAL A 621 26.20 23.31 -31.55
CA VAL A 621 25.29 23.78 -30.49
C VAL A 621 26.06 24.47 -29.37
N ARG A 622 27.21 23.92 -28.93
CA ARG A 622 28.03 24.55 -27.89
C ARG A 622 28.50 25.95 -28.28
N GLN A 623 28.81 26.18 -29.55
CA GLN A 623 29.17 27.51 -30.07
C GLN A 623 27.96 28.45 -30.19
N ALA A 624 26.75 27.90 -30.26
CA ALA A 624 25.53 28.66 -30.48
C ALA A 624 24.90 29.19 -29.18
N VAL A 625 24.95 28.41 -28.09
CA VAL A 625 24.26 28.69 -26.83
C VAL A 625 25.21 28.65 -25.62
N GLN A 626 24.81 29.27 -24.51
CA GLN A 626 25.51 29.26 -23.22
C GLN A 626 24.86 28.32 -22.20
N ILE A 627 23.55 28.11 -22.28
CA ILE A 627 22.86 27.13 -21.41
C ILE A 627 23.40 25.71 -21.60
N PRO A 628 23.26 24.82 -20.59
CA PRO A 628 23.66 23.44 -20.72
C PRO A 628 22.89 22.71 -21.83
N PHE A 629 23.52 21.71 -22.47
CA PHE A 629 22.81 20.82 -23.37
C PHE A 629 23.28 19.36 -23.28
N PHE A 630 22.35 18.46 -23.56
CA PHE A 630 22.54 17.02 -23.43
C PHE A 630 22.27 16.31 -24.76
N ALA A 631 23.17 15.45 -25.20
CA ALA A 631 22.91 14.61 -26.37
C ALA A 631 22.09 13.37 -25.97
N LYS A 632 20.90 13.20 -26.56
CA LYS A 632 20.07 12.00 -26.31
C LYS A 632 20.54 10.88 -27.22
N LEU A 633 21.01 9.79 -26.60
CA LEU A 633 21.68 8.68 -27.27
C LEU A 633 20.73 7.53 -27.61
N THR A 634 21.04 6.84 -28.70
CA THR A 634 20.29 5.68 -29.17
C THR A 634 20.91 4.43 -28.56
N PRO A 635 20.11 3.46 -28.08
CA PRO A 635 20.66 2.16 -27.69
C PRO A 635 20.97 1.27 -28.90
N ASN A 636 20.61 1.70 -30.12
CA ASN A 636 20.73 0.91 -31.36
C ASN A 636 22.12 1.10 -32.00
N VAL A 637 23.17 0.96 -31.20
CA VAL A 637 24.58 1.06 -31.60
C VAL A 637 25.38 -0.08 -30.97
N THR A 638 26.46 -0.48 -31.62
CA THR A 638 27.37 -1.49 -31.09
C THR A 638 27.99 -1.04 -29.76
N ASP A 639 28.50 0.18 -29.73
CA ASP A 639 29.15 0.76 -28.56
C ASP A 639 28.65 2.18 -28.30
N ILE A 640 27.79 2.31 -27.30
CA ILE A 640 27.20 3.58 -26.90
C ILE A 640 28.21 4.50 -26.20
N VAL A 641 29.29 3.94 -25.64
CA VAL A 641 30.33 4.71 -24.95
C VAL A 641 31.05 5.61 -25.95
N ASN A 642 31.38 5.11 -27.15
CA ASN A 642 32.01 5.91 -28.20
C ASN A 642 31.15 7.12 -28.61
N ILE A 643 29.83 6.95 -28.63
CA ILE A 643 28.91 8.04 -28.94
C ILE A 643 28.85 9.05 -27.78
N ALA A 644 28.82 8.58 -26.53
CA ALA A 644 28.86 9.46 -25.37
C ALA A 644 30.17 10.26 -25.29
N MET A 645 31.31 9.62 -25.57
CA MET A 645 32.62 10.27 -25.68
C MET A 645 32.63 11.35 -26.76
N ALA A 646 32.11 11.03 -27.95
CA ALA A 646 31.99 12.01 -29.02
C ALA A 646 31.12 13.21 -28.64
N ALA A 647 30.01 13.00 -27.92
CA ALA A 647 29.18 14.09 -27.43
C ALA A 647 29.95 14.97 -26.42
N GLN A 648 30.67 14.36 -25.48
CA GLN A 648 31.51 15.08 -24.52
C GLN A 648 32.63 15.88 -25.22
N GLU A 649 33.35 15.27 -26.16
CA GLU A 649 34.38 15.93 -26.97
C GLU A 649 33.83 17.08 -27.83
N GLY A 650 32.56 16.99 -28.22
CA GLY A 650 31.83 18.05 -28.90
C GLY A 650 31.38 19.18 -27.96
N GLY A 651 31.53 19.04 -26.65
CA GLY A 651 31.19 20.04 -25.65
C GLY A 651 29.80 19.89 -25.06
N ALA A 652 29.14 18.73 -25.17
CA ALA A 652 27.92 18.46 -24.43
C ALA A 652 28.19 18.45 -22.92
N ASP A 653 27.25 18.98 -22.14
CA ASP A 653 27.34 19.03 -20.67
C ASP A 653 26.92 17.71 -20.01
N GLY A 654 26.41 16.77 -20.80
CA GLY A 654 25.96 15.45 -20.38
C GLY A 654 25.27 14.70 -21.52
N VAL A 655 24.72 13.53 -21.20
CA VAL A 655 23.96 12.71 -22.15
C VAL A 655 22.67 12.19 -21.55
N THR A 656 21.65 12.03 -22.39
CA THR A 656 20.44 11.29 -22.04
C THR A 656 20.54 9.86 -22.55
N ALA A 657 20.53 8.87 -21.64
CA ALA A 657 20.71 7.46 -21.95
C ALA A 657 19.50 6.63 -21.45
N THR A 658 18.64 6.09 -22.32
CA THR A 658 18.67 6.12 -23.80
C THR A 658 17.29 6.41 -24.40
N ASN A 659 17.26 6.63 -25.72
CA ASN A 659 16.03 6.55 -26.51
C ASN A 659 15.53 5.09 -26.60
N THR A 660 14.48 4.88 -27.38
CA THR A 660 13.81 3.60 -27.62
C THR A 660 14.67 2.58 -28.38
N VAL A 661 14.39 1.30 -28.16
CA VAL A 661 15.04 0.18 -28.86
C VAL A 661 14.26 -0.13 -30.13
N SER A 662 14.93 -0.20 -31.28
CA SER A 662 14.30 -0.48 -32.57
C SER A 662 13.73 -1.90 -32.59
N GLY A 663 12.52 -2.08 -33.11
CA GLY A 663 11.91 -3.40 -33.22
C GLY A 663 10.59 -3.44 -34.00
N LEU A 664 10.02 -4.65 -34.07
CA LEU A 664 8.69 -4.94 -34.60
C LEU A 664 7.91 -5.68 -33.50
N MET A 665 6.77 -5.12 -33.07
CA MET A 665 6.10 -5.66 -31.88
C MET A 665 5.45 -7.01 -32.15
N GLY A 666 4.84 -7.20 -33.30
CA GLY A 666 4.27 -8.49 -33.68
C GLY A 666 3.50 -8.43 -34.99
N LEU A 667 3.22 -9.62 -35.51
CA LEU A 667 2.32 -9.86 -36.62
C LEU A 667 1.11 -10.64 -36.12
N LYS A 668 -0.03 -10.44 -36.76
CA LYS A 668 -1.21 -11.29 -36.61
C LYS A 668 -0.99 -12.61 -37.34
N ALA A 669 -1.89 -13.57 -37.11
CA ALA A 669 -1.84 -14.88 -37.76
C ALA A 669 -1.95 -14.82 -39.29
N ASP A 670 -2.58 -13.77 -39.84
CA ASP A 670 -2.68 -13.51 -41.28
C ASP A 670 -1.44 -12.78 -41.86
N SER A 671 -0.36 -12.69 -41.10
CA SER A 671 0.88 -11.96 -41.41
C SER A 671 0.76 -10.44 -41.45
N THR A 672 -0.41 -9.85 -41.16
CA THR A 672 -0.54 -8.40 -41.08
C THR A 672 0.11 -7.85 -39.80
N PRO A 673 0.77 -6.69 -39.83
CA PRO A 673 1.46 -6.14 -38.67
C PRO A 673 0.50 -5.50 -37.66
N TRP A 674 1.01 -5.22 -36.45
CA TRP A 674 0.38 -4.28 -35.53
C TRP A 674 1.43 -3.35 -34.91
N PRO A 675 1.40 -2.03 -35.18
CA PRO A 675 0.35 -1.28 -35.89
C PRO A 675 0.33 -1.53 -37.42
N ALA A 676 -0.85 -1.42 -38.03
CA ALA A 676 -1.08 -1.50 -39.48
C ALA A 676 -1.74 -0.21 -39.99
N VAL A 677 -1.10 0.46 -40.96
CA VAL A 677 -1.46 1.79 -41.45
C VAL A 677 -1.97 1.72 -42.90
N GLY A 678 -3.08 2.44 -43.15
CA GLY A 678 -3.70 2.60 -44.46
C GLY A 678 -4.35 1.34 -45.05
N GLY A 679 -4.96 1.45 -46.23
CA GLY A 679 -5.68 0.33 -46.87
C GLY A 679 -4.81 -0.86 -47.28
N ARG A 680 -3.47 -0.67 -47.33
CA ARG A 680 -2.50 -1.75 -47.57
C ARG A 680 -1.92 -2.36 -46.28
N LEU A 681 -2.42 -1.95 -45.11
CA LEU A 681 -2.03 -2.48 -43.79
C LEU A 681 -0.51 -2.52 -43.56
N ARG A 682 0.19 -1.43 -43.93
CA ARG A 682 1.66 -1.38 -43.86
C ARG A 682 2.15 -1.03 -42.45
N THR A 683 3.42 -1.32 -42.18
CA THR A 683 4.10 -0.86 -40.97
C THR A 683 5.56 -0.50 -41.29
N THR A 684 6.26 0.04 -40.30
CA THR A 684 7.71 0.22 -40.28
C THR A 684 8.24 -0.21 -38.91
N TYR A 685 9.56 -0.35 -38.76
CA TYR A 685 10.15 -0.58 -37.44
C TYR A 685 9.85 0.60 -36.51
N GLY A 686 9.46 0.28 -35.28
CA GLY A 686 9.13 1.27 -34.26
C GLY A 686 10.13 1.27 -33.11
N GLY A 687 9.98 2.25 -32.23
CA GLY A 687 10.70 2.33 -30.96
C GLY A 687 9.96 1.61 -29.84
N MET A 688 10.56 0.54 -29.30
CA MET A 688 10.13 -0.12 -28.07
C MET A 688 10.58 0.68 -26.84
N SER A 689 9.66 0.85 -25.89
CA SER A 689 9.84 1.56 -24.62
C SER A 689 9.29 0.73 -23.45
N GLY A 690 9.46 1.23 -22.22
CA GLY A 690 8.94 0.58 -21.00
C GLY A 690 9.90 -0.40 -20.35
N ASN A 691 9.40 -1.18 -19.39
CA ASN A 691 10.23 -2.04 -18.54
C ASN A 691 11.01 -3.10 -19.30
N ALA A 692 10.51 -3.57 -20.44
CA ALA A 692 11.20 -4.54 -21.29
C ALA A 692 12.59 -4.06 -21.76
N ILE A 693 12.79 -2.74 -21.88
CA ILE A 693 14.09 -2.17 -22.29
C ILE A 693 14.97 -1.72 -21.12
N ARG A 694 14.49 -1.80 -19.87
CA ARG A 694 15.24 -1.38 -18.68
C ARG A 694 16.62 -2.02 -18.58
N PRO A 695 16.82 -3.33 -18.83
CA PRO A 695 18.16 -3.93 -18.77
C PRO A 695 19.14 -3.31 -19.78
N ILE A 696 18.67 -2.90 -20.96
CA ILE A 696 19.49 -2.24 -21.98
C ILE A 696 19.87 -0.83 -21.52
N ALA A 697 18.92 -0.10 -20.95
CA ALA A 697 19.17 1.25 -20.42
C ALA A 697 20.11 1.23 -19.20
N LEU A 698 19.94 0.29 -18.25
CA LEU A 698 20.86 0.14 -17.10
C LEU A 698 22.29 -0.18 -17.56
N ARG A 699 22.45 -1.06 -18.56
CA ARG A 699 23.75 -1.32 -19.18
C ARG A 699 24.36 -0.06 -19.79
N ALA A 700 23.57 0.70 -20.55
CA ALA A 700 24.04 1.93 -21.19
C ALA A 700 24.52 2.95 -20.15
N VAL A 701 23.68 3.24 -19.14
CA VAL A 701 24.01 4.20 -18.07
C VAL A 701 25.26 3.78 -17.32
N SER A 702 25.35 2.52 -16.87
CA SER A 702 26.51 2.04 -16.12
C SER A 702 27.79 1.99 -16.96
N ALA A 703 27.72 1.61 -18.24
CA ALA A 703 28.87 1.61 -19.14
C ALA A 703 29.40 3.04 -19.37
N ILE A 704 28.51 4.00 -19.63
CA ILE A 704 28.89 5.42 -19.81
C ILE A 704 29.48 5.97 -18.52
N ALA A 705 28.85 5.73 -17.37
CA ALA A 705 29.33 6.24 -16.08
C ALA A 705 30.70 5.68 -15.68
N ARG A 706 31.02 4.42 -16.05
CA ARG A 706 32.35 3.83 -15.85
C ARG A 706 33.39 4.43 -16.79
N ALA A 707 33.04 4.64 -18.06
CA ALA A 707 33.96 5.14 -19.07
C ALA A 707 34.23 6.64 -18.93
N LEU A 708 33.23 7.41 -18.49
CA LEU A 708 33.27 8.86 -18.33
C LEU A 708 32.87 9.26 -16.88
N PRO A 709 33.72 9.01 -15.88
CA PRO A 709 33.39 9.31 -14.48
C PRO A 709 33.05 10.79 -14.27
N GLY A 710 31.92 11.05 -13.62
CA GLY A 710 31.44 12.40 -13.33
C GLY A 710 30.75 13.11 -14.50
N PHE A 711 30.70 12.51 -15.69
CA PHE A 711 29.94 13.07 -16.81
C PHE A 711 28.43 12.94 -16.54
N PRO A 712 27.65 14.04 -16.57
CA PRO A 712 26.22 13.99 -16.25
C PRO A 712 25.41 13.06 -17.16
N ILE A 713 24.55 12.24 -16.54
CA ILE A 713 23.67 11.30 -17.25
C ILE A 713 22.22 11.50 -16.79
N LEU A 714 21.34 11.73 -17.76
CA LEU A 714 19.89 11.67 -17.60
C LEU A 714 19.41 10.28 -18.03
N ALA A 715 18.92 9.46 -17.11
CA ALA A 715 18.48 8.12 -17.44
C ALA A 715 17.07 8.08 -18.02
N THR A 716 16.83 7.25 -19.02
CA THR A 716 15.49 6.90 -19.52
C THR A 716 15.49 5.46 -20.03
N GLY A 717 14.45 4.71 -19.67
CA GLY A 717 14.23 3.36 -20.17
C GLY A 717 13.62 2.46 -19.10
N GLY A 718 12.29 2.44 -19.04
CA GLY A 718 11.57 1.57 -18.11
C GLY A 718 11.70 1.96 -16.64
N ILE A 719 11.89 3.24 -16.32
CA ILE A 719 11.75 3.76 -14.96
C ILE A 719 10.25 3.87 -14.67
N ASP A 720 9.80 3.19 -13.60
CA ASP A 720 8.37 3.10 -13.25
C ASP A 720 8.08 3.16 -11.74
N SER A 721 9.11 3.37 -10.92
CA SER A 721 9.02 3.41 -9.45
C SER A 721 10.23 4.13 -8.85
N ALA A 722 10.14 4.48 -7.57
CA ALA A 722 11.30 4.93 -6.79
C ALA A 722 12.42 3.87 -6.73
N GLU A 723 12.07 2.58 -6.58
CA GLU A 723 13.03 1.48 -6.55
C GLU A 723 13.82 1.38 -7.86
N SER A 724 13.12 1.42 -9.01
CA SER A 724 13.79 1.40 -10.32
C SER A 724 14.56 2.68 -10.60
N GLY A 725 14.04 3.84 -10.18
CA GLY A 725 14.76 5.12 -10.24
C GLY A 725 16.08 5.08 -9.48
N LEU A 726 16.07 4.55 -8.25
CA LEU A 726 17.27 4.40 -7.42
C LEU A 726 18.30 3.45 -8.06
N GLN A 727 17.89 2.44 -8.82
CA GLN A 727 18.82 1.59 -9.58
C GLN A 727 19.59 2.40 -10.63
N PHE A 728 18.94 3.33 -11.32
CA PHE A 728 19.61 4.20 -12.29
C PHE A 728 20.54 5.22 -11.61
N LEU A 729 20.13 5.77 -10.46
CA LEU A 729 21.01 6.62 -9.66
C LEU A 729 22.28 5.86 -9.25
N HIS A 730 22.13 4.66 -8.65
CA HIS A 730 23.27 3.80 -8.33
C HIS A 730 24.12 3.41 -9.55
N SER A 731 23.53 3.37 -10.73
CA SER A 731 24.24 3.08 -11.99
C SER A 731 25.00 4.29 -12.56
N GLY A 732 24.83 5.48 -11.98
CA GLY A 732 25.59 6.69 -12.34
C GLY A 732 24.77 7.82 -12.94
N ALA A 733 23.44 7.67 -13.09
CA ALA A 733 22.59 8.78 -13.50
C ALA A 733 22.35 9.78 -12.36
N SER A 734 22.11 11.05 -12.70
CA SER A 734 21.74 12.09 -11.73
C SER A 734 20.25 12.38 -11.71
N VAL A 735 19.58 12.29 -12.85
CA VAL A 735 18.13 12.52 -13.01
C VAL A 735 17.48 11.46 -13.90
N LEU A 736 16.16 11.35 -13.82
CA LEU A 736 15.36 10.19 -14.22
C LEU A 736 14.17 10.64 -15.09
N GLN A 737 14.26 10.39 -16.40
CA GLN A 737 13.20 10.68 -17.37
C GLN A 737 12.20 9.51 -17.48
N VAL A 738 10.90 9.83 -17.42
CA VAL A 738 9.79 8.86 -17.42
C VAL A 738 8.83 9.11 -18.59
N CYS A 739 8.39 8.03 -19.23
CA CYS A 739 7.36 8.06 -20.29
C CYS A 739 6.33 6.94 -20.10
N SER A 740 6.75 5.68 -20.29
CA SER A 740 5.83 4.55 -20.39
C SER A 740 5.06 4.26 -19.09
N ALA A 741 5.62 4.59 -17.93
CA ALA A 741 4.90 4.45 -16.66
C ALA A 741 3.70 5.41 -16.57
N ILE A 742 3.83 6.62 -17.13
CA ILE A 742 2.73 7.59 -17.22
C ILE A 742 1.73 7.16 -18.30
N GLN A 743 2.19 6.59 -19.42
CA GLN A 743 1.29 6.01 -20.43
C GLN A 743 0.46 4.85 -19.86
N ASN A 744 1.03 4.06 -18.95
CA ASN A 744 0.34 3.01 -18.21
C ASN A 744 -0.62 3.56 -17.14
N GLN A 745 -0.48 4.84 -16.76
CA GLN A 745 -1.16 5.44 -15.63
C GLN A 745 -1.49 6.92 -15.90
N ASP A 746 -0.94 7.85 -15.11
CA ASP A 746 -1.19 9.29 -15.18
C ASP A 746 -0.10 10.05 -14.39
N PHE A 747 -0.18 11.38 -14.34
CA PHE A 747 0.87 12.21 -13.73
C PHE A 747 1.02 12.06 -12.21
N THR A 748 0.03 11.51 -11.51
CA THR A 748 0.06 11.40 -10.03
C THR A 748 1.09 10.39 -9.52
N VAL A 749 1.66 9.55 -10.37
CA VAL A 749 2.74 8.62 -10.00
C VAL A 749 3.98 9.33 -9.44
N ILE A 750 4.12 10.64 -9.64
CA ILE A 750 5.21 11.42 -9.03
C ILE A 750 5.17 11.43 -7.50
N ASP A 751 3.97 11.46 -6.90
CA ASP A 751 3.84 11.41 -5.43
C ASP A 751 4.37 10.08 -4.88
N ASP A 752 4.05 8.98 -5.56
CA ASP A 752 4.63 7.66 -5.29
C ASP A 752 6.16 7.64 -5.46
N TYR A 753 6.68 8.26 -6.51
CA TYR A 753 8.12 8.26 -6.79
C TYR A 753 8.90 9.06 -5.75
N CYS A 754 8.39 10.22 -5.35
CA CYS A 754 9.01 11.08 -4.34
C CYS A 754 8.98 10.41 -2.96
N THR A 755 7.80 10.02 -2.48
CA THR A 755 7.67 9.37 -1.15
C THR A 755 8.42 8.04 -1.09
N GLY A 756 8.43 7.27 -2.18
CA GLY A 756 9.18 6.03 -2.27
C GLY A 756 10.69 6.25 -2.20
N LEU A 757 11.20 7.29 -2.85
CA LEU A 757 12.63 7.61 -2.82
C LEU A 757 13.07 8.14 -1.46
N GLN A 758 12.28 9.02 -0.86
CA GLN A 758 12.47 9.50 0.51
C GLN A 758 12.58 8.33 1.49
N ALA A 759 11.64 7.37 1.43
CA ALA A 759 11.66 6.19 2.29
C ALA A 759 12.89 5.31 2.05
N LEU A 760 13.27 5.06 0.79
CA LEU A 760 14.45 4.26 0.46
C LEU A 760 15.76 4.88 0.99
N LEU A 761 15.87 6.21 1.00
CA LEU A 761 17.02 6.91 1.58
C LEU A 761 16.96 6.92 3.11
N TYR A 762 15.79 7.21 3.69
CA TYR A 762 15.58 7.21 5.15
C TYR A 762 15.95 5.87 5.78
N LEU A 763 15.45 4.77 5.22
CA LEU A 763 15.64 3.43 5.80
C LEU A 763 17.12 2.99 5.83
N ARG A 764 17.98 3.53 4.95
CA ARG A 764 19.44 3.29 5.00
C ARG A 764 20.12 3.85 6.25
N SER A 765 19.46 4.76 6.96
CA SER A 765 19.94 5.31 8.23
C SER A 765 19.50 4.49 9.46
N ILE A 766 18.64 3.50 9.27
CA ILE A 766 18.04 2.69 10.34
C ILE A 766 18.78 1.35 10.46
N GLU A 767 19.63 1.23 11.47
CA GLU A 767 20.48 0.04 11.70
C GLU A 767 19.67 -1.25 11.93
N GLN A 768 18.52 -1.14 12.61
CA GLN A 768 17.66 -2.29 12.94
C GLN A 768 16.97 -2.92 11.71
N LEU A 769 17.01 -2.24 10.56
CA LEU A 769 16.38 -2.67 9.31
C LEU A 769 17.42 -2.97 8.22
N GLU A 770 18.70 -3.17 8.58
CA GLU A 770 19.78 -3.44 7.61
C GLU A 770 19.57 -4.74 6.80
N ASP A 771 18.79 -5.70 7.31
CA ASP A 771 18.44 -6.95 6.62
C ASP A 771 17.26 -6.81 5.63
N TRP A 772 16.64 -5.63 5.55
CA TRP A 772 15.58 -5.34 4.60
C TRP A 772 16.15 -5.03 3.21
N ASN A 773 15.40 -5.41 2.16
CA ASN A 773 15.72 -5.02 0.80
C ASN A 773 14.89 -3.79 0.40
N GLY A 774 15.46 -2.61 0.60
CA GLY A 774 14.74 -1.35 0.42
C GLY A 774 13.59 -1.25 1.42
N GLN A 775 12.36 -1.20 0.93
CA GLN A 775 11.16 -1.21 1.79
C GLN A 775 10.63 -2.61 2.08
N SER A 776 11.20 -3.67 1.49
CA SER A 776 10.73 -5.05 1.69
C SER A 776 11.33 -5.66 2.96
N PRO A 777 10.52 -6.06 3.94
CA PRO A 777 11.02 -6.81 5.08
C PRO A 777 11.68 -8.12 4.65
N ALA A 778 12.61 -8.62 5.46
CA ALA A 778 13.15 -9.96 5.27
C ALA A 778 12.00 -10.99 5.22
N THR A 779 11.92 -11.75 4.13
CA THR A 779 10.84 -12.71 3.93
C THR A 779 10.87 -13.78 5.01
N MET A 780 9.83 -13.78 5.85
CA MET A 780 9.63 -14.81 6.86
C MET A 780 9.06 -16.09 6.24
N ARG A 781 9.28 -17.23 6.90
CA ARG A 781 8.58 -18.49 6.57
C ARG A 781 7.07 -18.28 6.65
N HIS A 782 6.39 -18.44 5.53
CA HIS A 782 4.95 -18.22 5.44
C HIS A 782 4.24 -19.26 4.57
N GLN A 783 2.95 -19.45 4.83
CA GLN A 783 2.01 -20.12 3.93
C GLN A 783 0.82 -19.19 3.71
N LYS A 784 0.51 -18.89 2.44
CA LYS A 784 -0.52 -17.90 2.06
C LYS A 784 -0.32 -16.53 2.74
N GLY A 785 0.93 -16.09 2.90
CA GLY A 785 1.29 -14.85 3.60
C GLY A 785 1.18 -14.88 5.12
N LYS A 786 0.70 -15.99 5.72
CA LYS A 786 0.62 -16.14 7.18
C LYS A 786 1.87 -16.81 7.74
N PRO A 787 2.42 -16.33 8.88
CA PRO A 787 3.57 -16.95 9.55
C PRO A 787 3.42 -18.46 9.76
N VAL A 788 4.43 -19.25 9.39
CA VAL A 788 4.46 -20.67 9.74
C VAL A 788 4.73 -20.84 11.24
N PRO A 789 3.93 -21.64 11.98
CA PRO A 789 4.18 -21.91 13.39
C PRO A 789 5.53 -22.59 13.62
N ARG A 790 6.40 -21.97 14.43
CA ARG A 790 7.70 -22.54 14.81
C ARG A 790 7.53 -23.53 15.97
N ILE A 791 6.98 -24.70 15.67
CA ILE A 791 6.74 -25.79 16.63
C ILE A 791 7.75 -26.90 16.37
N ALA A 792 8.47 -27.35 17.38
CA ALA A 792 9.51 -28.40 17.24
C ALA A 792 8.97 -29.68 16.59
N ASP A 793 7.72 -30.04 16.90
CA ASP A 793 7.04 -31.21 16.34
C ASP A 793 6.57 -31.01 14.88
N LEU A 794 6.66 -29.81 14.30
CA LEU A 794 6.39 -29.54 12.89
C LEU A 794 7.68 -29.43 12.06
N MET A 795 8.68 -28.72 12.58
CA MET A 795 9.87 -28.36 11.81
C MET A 795 10.65 -29.61 11.38
N GLY A 796 10.90 -29.72 10.07
CA GLY A 796 11.69 -30.82 9.49
C GLY A 796 10.97 -32.17 9.45
N LYS A 797 9.64 -32.22 9.71
CA LYS A 797 8.86 -33.46 9.64
C LYS A 797 8.34 -33.82 8.24
N LYS A 798 8.66 -33.01 7.22
CA LYS A 798 8.21 -33.21 5.82
C LYS A 798 6.69 -33.34 5.70
N LEU A 799 5.96 -32.46 6.39
CA LEU A 799 4.50 -32.43 6.36
C LEU A 799 4.03 -31.29 5.44
N PRO A 800 3.72 -31.55 4.15
CA PRO A 800 3.18 -30.53 3.26
C PRO A 800 1.75 -30.12 3.66
N SER A 801 1.25 -29.03 3.09
CA SER A 801 -0.04 -28.43 3.47
C SER A 801 -1.24 -29.02 2.70
N PHE A 802 -1.26 -30.34 2.48
CA PHE A 802 -2.39 -31.04 1.82
C PHE A 802 -2.59 -32.47 2.37
N GLY A 803 -3.76 -33.06 2.10
CA GLY A 803 -4.05 -34.47 2.40
C GLY A 803 -3.87 -34.86 3.88
N PRO A 804 -3.41 -36.10 4.18
CA PRO A 804 -3.22 -36.56 5.57
C PRO A 804 -2.15 -35.77 6.33
N TYR A 805 -1.18 -35.18 5.62
CA TYR A 805 -0.15 -34.35 6.21
C TYR A 805 -0.73 -33.07 6.82
N LEU A 806 -1.70 -32.43 6.15
CA LEU A 806 -2.38 -31.25 6.68
C LEU A 806 -3.18 -31.58 7.96
N GLU A 807 -3.81 -32.75 8.02
CA GLU A 807 -4.50 -33.22 9.22
C GLU A 807 -3.53 -33.41 10.39
N GLN A 808 -2.37 -34.03 10.13
CA GLN A 808 -1.31 -34.18 11.12
C GLN A 808 -0.77 -32.82 11.59
N ARG A 809 -0.54 -31.86 10.68
CA ARG A 809 -0.16 -30.49 11.05
C ARG A 809 -1.20 -29.83 11.96
N ARG A 810 -2.48 -29.93 11.60
CA ARG A 810 -3.59 -29.38 12.39
C ARG A 810 -3.64 -30.00 13.78
N LYS A 811 -3.45 -31.32 13.89
CA LYS A 811 -3.38 -32.03 15.18
C LYS A 811 -2.23 -31.52 16.04
N ILE A 812 -1.02 -31.43 15.50
CA ILE A 812 0.16 -30.92 16.22
C ILE A 812 -0.05 -29.48 16.69
N ILE A 813 -0.62 -28.61 15.85
CA ILE A 813 -0.91 -27.21 16.20
C ILE A 813 -1.95 -27.16 17.33
N ALA A 814 -3.01 -27.97 17.27
CA ALA A 814 -4.05 -28.02 18.30
C ALA A 814 -3.48 -28.49 19.65
N GLU A 815 -2.70 -29.57 19.66
CA GLU A 815 -2.02 -30.07 20.86
C GLU A 815 -1.07 -29.01 21.45
N ASN A 816 -0.32 -28.30 20.60
CA ASN A 816 0.54 -27.22 21.06
C ASN A 816 -0.24 -26.05 21.68
N LYS A 817 -1.42 -25.70 21.15
CA LYS A 817 -2.26 -24.65 21.74
C LYS A 817 -2.82 -25.06 23.11
N ILE A 818 -3.13 -26.34 23.31
CA ILE A 818 -3.51 -26.87 24.64
C ILE A 818 -2.32 -26.76 25.60
N LYS A 819 -1.13 -27.19 25.20
CA LYS A 819 0.10 -27.05 26.01
C LYS A 819 0.36 -25.59 26.41
N LEU A 820 0.21 -24.64 25.47
CA LEU A 820 0.39 -23.21 25.75
C LEU A 820 -0.65 -22.66 26.74
N LYS A 821 -1.88 -23.17 26.73
CA LYS A 821 -2.91 -22.81 27.70
C LYS A 821 -2.51 -23.22 29.12
N GLU A 822 -1.82 -24.35 29.27
CA GLU A 822 -1.36 -24.87 30.58
C GLU A 822 -0.11 -24.13 31.11
N GLN A 823 0.71 -23.57 30.23
CA GLN A 823 2.02 -22.99 30.57
C GLN A 823 1.98 -21.56 31.16
N SER A 824 0.80 -21.01 31.48
CA SER A 824 0.55 -19.68 32.10
C SER A 824 1.72 -18.69 31.96
N MET A 825 1.89 -18.11 30.76
CA MET A 825 2.91 -17.09 30.54
C MET A 825 2.29 -15.69 30.59
N VAL A 826 2.66 -14.92 31.62
CA VAL A 826 2.45 -13.46 31.61
C VAL A 826 3.39 -12.88 30.56
N THR A 827 2.84 -12.49 29.41
CA THR A 827 3.63 -11.84 28.35
C THR A 827 3.67 -10.35 28.64
N VAL A 828 4.79 -9.87 29.18
CA VAL A 828 5.07 -8.44 29.24
C VAL A 828 5.43 -7.99 27.83
N LEU A 829 4.58 -7.18 27.20
CA LEU A 829 4.94 -6.57 25.93
C LEU A 829 6.01 -5.49 26.19
N PRO A 830 7.14 -5.52 25.49
CA PRO A 830 8.14 -4.47 25.61
C PRO A 830 7.55 -3.13 25.15
N GLU A 831 7.88 -2.04 25.86
CA GLU A 831 7.64 -0.69 25.35
C GLU A 831 8.32 -0.54 23.99
N LYS A 832 7.54 -0.35 22.93
CA LYS A 832 8.08 -0.12 21.59
C LYS A 832 8.57 1.32 21.52
N LYS A 833 9.89 1.48 21.43
CA LYS A 833 10.53 2.75 21.06
C LYS A 833 10.67 2.80 19.55
N HIS A 834 10.33 3.93 18.96
CA HIS A 834 10.53 4.21 17.54
C HIS A 834 12.01 4.07 17.17
N PHE A 835 12.28 3.64 15.93
CA PHE A 835 13.64 3.63 15.42
C PHE A 835 14.07 5.04 15.02
N ILE A 836 15.31 5.38 15.38
CA ILE A 836 15.91 6.69 15.14
C ILE A 836 17.10 6.50 14.19
N PRO A 837 17.29 7.38 13.19
CA PRO A 837 18.49 7.40 12.36
C PRO A 837 19.77 7.38 13.20
N LYS A 838 20.63 6.38 12.97
CA LYS A 838 21.96 6.28 13.62
C LYS A 838 23.11 6.77 12.74
N LYS A 839 22.82 7.06 11.48
CA LYS A 839 23.75 7.56 10.46
C LYS A 839 23.04 8.72 9.72
N PRO A 840 23.77 9.67 9.12
CA PRO A 840 23.14 10.68 8.26
C PRO A 840 22.31 10.03 7.15
N ILE A 841 21.13 10.59 6.87
CA ILE A 841 20.30 10.14 5.75
C ILE A 841 21.04 10.51 4.45
N PRO A 842 21.31 9.56 3.53
CA PRO A 842 22.03 9.85 2.30
C PRO A 842 21.24 10.82 1.41
N ALA A 843 21.91 11.83 0.85
CA ALA A 843 21.35 12.64 -0.23
C ALA A 843 21.50 11.91 -1.58
N ILE A 844 20.85 12.41 -2.63
CA ILE A 844 20.95 11.83 -3.98
C ILE A 844 22.40 11.73 -4.44
N LYS A 845 23.20 12.78 -4.25
CA LYS A 845 24.63 12.80 -4.61
C LYS A 845 25.44 11.67 -3.96
N ASP A 846 25.03 11.19 -2.79
CA ASP A 846 25.75 10.17 -2.04
C ASP A 846 25.47 8.74 -2.55
N VAL A 847 24.40 8.55 -3.33
CA VAL A 847 24.02 7.25 -3.90
C VAL A 847 24.39 7.12 -5.39
N ILE A 848 24.66 8.23 -6.08
CA ILE A 848 25.02 8.19 -7.50
C ILE A 848 26.27 7.31 -7.72
N GLY A 849 26.17 6.35 -8.65
CA GLY A 849 27.29 5.52 -9.08
C GLY A 849 27.74 4.44 -8.08
N LYS A 850 27.06 4.27 -6.94
CA LYS A 850 27.48 3.30 -5.91
C LYS A 850 27.45 1.83 -6.37
N ALA A 851 26.70 1.49 -7.40
CA ALA A 851 26.69 0.13 -7.95
C ALA A 851 27.88 -0.17 -8.88
N LEU A 852 28.59 0.85 -9.37
CA LEU A 852 29.65 0.68 -10.38
C LEU A 852 30.83 -0.17 -9.87
N GLN A 853 31.11 -0.14 -8.57
CA GLN A 853 32.16 -0.94 -7.94
C GLN A 853 31.94 -2.47 -8.07
N TYR A 854 30.71 -2.90 -8.33
CA TYR A 854 30.35 -4.32 -8.48
C TYR A 854 30.27 -4.76 -9.95
N ILE A 855 30.54 -3.86 -10.90
CA ILE A 855 30.41 -4.11 -12.33
C ILE A 855 31.81 -4.18 -12.94
N GLY A 856 32.20 -5.38 -13.35
CA GLY A 856 33.53 -5.70 -13.88
C GLY A 856 33.49 -6.55 -15.15
N THR A 857 34.66 -6.99 -15.61
CA THR A 857 34.77 -8.04 -16.61
C THR A 857 34.45 -9.42 -16.02
N TYR A 858 34.18 -10.42 -16.86
CA TYR A 858 33.96 -11.78 -16.38
C TYR A 858 35.19 -12.35 -15.63
N GLY A 859 36.41 -11.96 -16.03
CA GLY A 859 37.65 -12.43 -15.40
C GLY A 859 37.84 -11.92 -13.96
N GLU A 860 37.12 -10.87 -13.56
CA GLU A 860 37.13 -10.35 -12.19
C GLU A 860 36.18 -11.13 -11.26
N LEU A 861 35.32 -11.99 -11.81
CA LEU A 861 34.37 -12.78 -11.02
C LEU A 861 35.05 -14.02 -10.44
N CYS A 862 34.92 -14.23 -9.13
CA CYS A 862 35.49 -15.38 -8.45
C CYS A 862 34.79 -16.67 -8.89
N ASN A 863 35.51 -17.54 -9.59
CA ASN A 863 34.99 -18.85 -10.00
C ASN A 863 35.19 -19.95 -8.94
N THR A 864 35.77 -19.61 -7.78
CA THR A 864 35.98 -20.56 -6.67
C THR A 864 34.94 -20.42 -5.55
N GLU A 865 34.36 -19.22 -5.37
CA GLU A 865 33.27 -18.95 -4.42
C GLU A 865 31.90 -19.33 -5.00
N GLN A 866 31.72 -20.63 -5.25
CA GLN A 866 30.49 -21.18 -5.83
C GLN A 866 29.35 -21.26 -4.82
N VAL A 867 28.12 -21.32 -5.33
CA VAL A 867 26.90 -21.44 -4.53
C VAL A 867 26.10 -22.70 -4.90
N VAL A 868 25.19 -23.11 -4.02
CA VAL A 868 24.17 -24.13 -4.29
C VAL A 868 22.79 -23.62 -3.86
N ALA A 869 21.74 -24.15 -4.47
CA ALA A 869 20.38 -23.80 -4.08
C ALA A 869 19.97 -24.53 -2.79
N LEU A 870 19.26 -23.83 -1.91
CA LEU A 870 18.64 -24.37 -0.70
C LEU A 870 17.15 -24.04 -0.72
N ILE A 871 16.29 -25.04 -0.53
CA ILE A 871 14.84 -24.88 -0.52
C ILE A 871 14.33 -24.93 0.92
N ASP A 872 13.48 -23.97 1.28
CA ASP A 872 12.74 -23.99 2.53
C ASP A 872 11.43 -24.77 2.36
N GLU A 873 11.39 -25.99 2.92
CA GLU A 873 10.24 -26.90 2.80
C GLU A 873 8.94 -26.29 3.35
N GLU A 874 9.02 -25.43 4.37
CA GLU A 874 7.84 -24.82 4.99
C GLU A 874 7.21 -23.72 4.14
N MET A 875 7.98 -23.15 3.20
CA MET A 875 7.50 -22.15 2.23
C MET A 875 7.10 -22.78 0.89
N CYS A 876 7.47 -24.05 0.66
CA CYS A 876 7.16 -24.76 -0.56
C CYS A 876 5.65 -24.91 -0.74
N ILE A 877 5.19 -24.77 -1.99
CA ILE A 877 3.80 -25.05 -2.41
C ILE A 877 3.71 -26.26 -3.35
N ASN A 878 4.75 -27.09 -3.36
CA ASN A 878 4.75 -28.42 -3.99
C ASN A 878 4.53 -28.42 -5.52
N CYS A 879 4.81 -27.31 -6.22
CA CYS A 879 4.53 -27.17 -7.65
C CYS A 879 5.49 -27.92 -8.60
N GLY A 880 6.65 -28.39 -8.11
CA GLY A 880 7.65 -29.09 -8.93
C GLY A 880 8.37 -28.25 -9.99
N LYS A 881 8.14 -26.92 -10.08
CA LYS A 881 8.79 -26.06 -11.11
C LYS A 881 10.32 -26.06 -11.02
N CYS A 882 10.87 -26.05 -9.82
CA CYS A 882 12.31 -26.15 -9.59
C CYS A 882 12.87 -27.47 -10.14
N TYR A 883 12.19 -28.59 -9.85
CA TYR A 883 12.52 -29.91 -10.35
C TYR A 883 12.51 -29.96 -11.88
N MET A 884 11.40 -29.58 -12.51
CA MET A 884 11.26 -29.58 -13.98
C MET A 884 12.35 -28.74 -14.66
N THR A 885 12.61 -27.53 -14.14
CA THR A 885 13.62 -26.63 -14.71
C THR A 885 15.03 -27.17 -14.54
N CYS A 886 15.34 -27.81 -13.41
CA CYS A 886 16.64 -28.43 -13.23
C CYS A 886 16.83 -29.67 -14.11
N ASN A 887 15.75 -30.40 -14.42
CA ASN A 887 15.82 -31.56 -15.28
C ASN A 887 16.02 -31.19 -16.74
N ASP A 888 15.16 -30.32 -17.29
CA ASP A 888 15.12 -30.09 -18.73
C ASP A 888 15.93 -28.86 -19.15
N SER A 889 16.47 -28.12 -18.19
CA SER A 889 17.29 -26.91 -18.44
C SER A 889 18.48 -26.79 -17.48
N GLY A 890 18.83 -27.88 -16.79
CA GLY A 890 19.89 -27.87 -15.78
C GLY A 890 20.66 -29.19 -15.69
N TYR A 891 20.81 -29.69 -14.47
CA TYR A 891 21.75 -30.74 -14.10
C TYR A 891 21.09 -31.93 -13.40
N GLN A 892 19.76 -32.04 -13.47
CA GLN A 892 18.98 -33.12 -12.85
C GLN A 892 19.31 -33.28 -11.34
N ALA A 893 19.59 -32.14 -10.70
CA ALA A 893 20.16 -32.08 -9.36
C ALA A 893 19.10 -31.91 -8.25
N ILE A 894 17.82 -32.04 -8.57
CA ILE A 894 16.71 -31.92 -7.62
C ILE A 894 15.95 -33.24 -7.61
N GLN A 895 15.75 -33.81 -6.44
CA GLN A 895 14.83 -34.91 -6.22
C GLN A 895 13.44 -34.34 -5.90
N PHE A 896 12.39 -34.99 -6.37
CA PHE A 896 11.00 -34.59 -6.09
C PHE A 896 10.24 -35.78 -5.54
N ASP A 897 9.88 -35.72 -4.26
CA ASP A 897 9.29 -36.86 -3.55
C ASP A 897 7.89 -37.19 -4.10
N PRO A 898 7.59 -38.46 -4.42
CA PRO A 898 6.34 -38.83 -5.10
C PRO A 898 5.11 -38.80 -4.20
N GLN A 899 5.26 -38.70 -2.86
CA GLN A 899 4.13 -38.72 -1.92
C GLN A 899 3.87 -37.34 -1.32
N THR A 900 4.93 -36.67 -0.89
CA THR A 900 4.89 -35.35 -0.26
C THR A 900 5.00 -34.22 -1.27
N HIS A 901 5.48 -34.51 -2.50
CA HIS A 901 5.78 -33.51 -3.52
C HIS A 901 6.73 -32.41 -3.00
N LEU A 902 7.61 -32.75 -2.06
CA LEU A 902 8.65 -31.84 -1.58
C LEU A 902 9.92 -32.02 -2.43
N PRO A 903 10.48 -30.92 -2.96
CA PRO A 903 11.74 -30.96 -3.68
C PRO A 903 12.95 -30.92 -2.72
N THR A 904 14.02 -31.64 -3.04
CA THR A 904 15.29 -31.62 -2.30
C THR A 904 16.44 -31.44 -3.27
N VAL A 905 17.29 -30.44 -3.04
CA VAL A 905 18.50 -30.19 -3.85
C VAL A 905 19.60 -31.16 -3.43
N THR A 906 20.25 -31.79 -4.41
CA THR A 906 21.36 -32.73 -4.21
C THR A 906 22.72 -32.04 -4.36
N ASP A 907 23.80 -32.72 -3.95
CA ASP A 907 25.17 -32.19 -4.06
C ASP A 907 25.64 -31.99 -5.52
N SER A 908 24.93 -32.59 -6.48
CA SER A 908 25.12 -32.37 -7.93
C SER A 908 24.74 -30.96 -8.40
N CYS A 909 24.19 -30.12 -7.52
CA CYS A 909 23.85 -28.73 -7.81
C CYS A 909 25.09 -27.91 -8.21
N THR A 910 24.95 -27.11 -9.27
CA THR A 910 26.04 -26.27 -9.81
C THR A 910 25.85 -24.78 -9.50
N GLY A 911 24.81 -24.41 -8.75
CA GLY A 911 24.56 -23.00 -8.43
C GLY A 911 23.99 -22.16 -9.59
N CYS A 912 23.51 -22.76 -10.68
CA CYS A 912 23.03 -22.01 -11.86
C CYS A 912 21.81 -21.09 -11.61
N THR A 913 21.19 -21.18 -10.44
CA THR A 913 20.10 -20.28 -9.97
C THR A 913 18.76 -20.40 -10.71
N LEU A 914 18.65 -21.15 -11.82
CA LEU A 914 17.40 -21.29 -12.58
C LEU A 914 16.19 -21.74 -11.73
N CYS A 915 16.40 -22.66 -10.78
CA CYS A 915 15.34 -23.13 -9.90
C CYS A 915 14.76 -22.02 -9.01
N LEU A 916 15.59 -21.12 -8.51
CA LEU A 916 15.18 -19.93 -7.75
C LEU A 916 14.40 -18.98 -8.66
N SER A 917 14.91 -18.70 -9.85
CA SER A 917 14.32 -17.74 -10.81
C SER A 917 12.90 -18.11 -11.27
N VAL A 918 12.51 -19.39 -11.22
CA VAL A 918 11.18 -19.87 -11.62
C VAL A 918 10.25 -20.18 -10.44
N CYS A 919 10.76 -20.07 -9.20
CA CYS A 919 9.98 -20.38 -8.01
C CYS A 919 8.85 -19.35 -7.84
N PRO A 920 7.59 -19.79 -7.67
CA PRO A 920 6.46 -18.86 -7.51
C PRO A 920 6.39 -18.23 -6.11
N VAL A 921 7.21 -18.69 -5.16
CA VAL A 921 7.25 -18.19 -3.78
C VAL A 921 8.58 -17.50 -3.57
N ILE A 922 8.53 -16.18 -3.33
CA ILE A 922 9.69 -15.32 -3.07
C ILE A 922 10.49 -15.91 -1.89
N ASP A 923 11.81 -15.99 -2.05
CA ASP A 923 12.78 -16.48 -1.05
C ASP A 923 12.57 -17.90 -0.50
N CYS A 924 11.63 -18.68 -1.05
CA CYS A 924 11.49 -20.11 -0.75
C CYS A 924 12.74 -20.89 -1.17
N ILE A 925 13.42 -20.44 -2.25
CA ILE A 925 14.73 -20.95 -2.65
C ILE A 925 15.74 -19.84 -2.45
N ARG A 926 16.88 -20.15 -1.83
CA ARG A 926 18.01 -19.23 -1.62
C ARG A 926 19.30 -19.83 -2.19
N MET A 927 20.22 -18.98 -2.62
CA MET A 927 21.58 -19.39 -2.98
C MET A 927 22.46 -19.27 -1.74
N VAL A 928 23.13 -20.35 -1.37
CA VAL A 928 24.05 -20.40 -0.21
C VAL A 928 25.43 -20.83 -0.68
N SER A 929 26.49 -20.42 0.02
CA SER A 929 27.86 -20.82 -0.30
C SER A 929 27.99 -22.34 -0.33
N ARG A 930 28.64 -22.86 -1.37
CA ARG A 930 28.91 -24.29 -1.49
C ARG A 930 29.94 -24.69 -0.43
N THR A 931 29.61 -25.69 0.38
CA THR A 931 30.50 -26.21 1.43
C THR A 931 31.37 -27.38 0.96
N THR A 932 31.06 -27.93 -0.21
CA THR A 932 31.84 -28.99 -0.88
C THR A 932 32.69 -28.40 -2.01
N PRO A 933 33.85 -28.98 -2.35
CA PRO A 933 34.62 -28.54 -3.52
C PRO A 933 33.74 -28.52 -4.77
N TYR A 934 33.92 -27.51 -5.62
CA TYR A 934 33.25 -27.45 -6.92
C TYR A 934 34.15 -28.05 -7.99
N GLU A 935 33.68 -29.13 -8.61
CA GLU A 935 34.31 -29.72 -9.78
C GLU A 935 33.38 -29.59 -10.99
N PRO A 936 33.76 -28.80 -12.01
CA PRO A 936 32.95 -28.66 -13.21
C PRO A 936 32.78 -30.01 -13.91
N LYS A 937 31.54 -30.41 -14.18
CA LYS A 937 31.23 -31.65 -14.91
C LYS A 937 31.70 -31.53 -16.36
N ARG A 938 32.80 -32.21 -16.71
CA ARG A 938 33.39 -32.18 -18.06
C ARG A 938 32.81 -33.20 -19.04
N GLY A 939 31.95 -34.11 -18.57
CA GLY A 939 31.37 -35.21 -19.36
C GLY A 939 32.36 -36.35 -19.63
N LEU A 940 33.59 -36.02 -20.04
CA LEU A 940 34.72 -36.93 -20.20
C LEU A 940 35.92 -36.47 -19.37
N PRO A 941 36.82 -37.36 -18.96
CA PRO A 941 38.09 -36.96 -18.35
C PRO A 941 38.87 -36.02 -19.26
N LEU A 942 39.46 -34.97 -18.69
CA LEU A 942 40.45 -34.17 -19.40
C LEU A 942 41.67 -35.06 -19.64
N ALA A 943 42.05 -35.28 -20.91
CA ALA A 943 43.26 -36.02 -21.23
C ALA A 943 44.48 -35.31 -20.64
N VAL A 944 45.28 -36.04 -19.86
CA VAL A 944 46.62 -35.66 -19.41
C VAL A 944 47.56 -36.53 -20.26
N ASN A 945 48.50 -36.10 -21.13
CA ASN A 945 49.26 -34.88 -21.39
C ASN A 945 49.63 -34.80 -22.90
N PRO A 946 49.97 -33.63 -23.47
CA PRO A 946 50.99 -33.56 -24.52
C PRO A 946 52.34 -33.99 -23.89
N VAL A 947 52.88 -35.12 -24.35
CA VAL A 947 54.27 -35.50 -24.06
C VAL A 947 55.18 -34.44 -24.70
N CYS A 948 56.24 -34.05 -23.98
CA CYS A 948 57.28 -33.10 -24.38
C CYS A 948 57.70 -33.15 -25.85
#